data_AF-A0A9W7L600-F1
#
_entry.id   AF-A0A9W7L600-F1
#
_cell.length_a   1.000
_cell.length_b   1.000
_cell.length_c   1.000
_cell.angle_alpha   90.00
_cell.angle_beta   90.00
_cell.angle_gamma   90.00
#
_symmetry.space_group_name_H-M   'P 1'
#
loop_
_entity.id
_entity.type
_entity.pdbx_description
1 polymer ?
#
loop_
_entity_poly.entity_id
_entity_poly.type
_entity_poly.pdbx_seq_one_letter_code
_entity_poly.pdbx_strand_id
1 'polypeptide(L)'
;MDYCVIGFGSRAPTKLLEVITSIDGQIHPYGSISLQHALSKPPYRRLIANTNKPCSQLPTTTAGSEDANTHPYKGIYYCLPTINDWMKPGTSGSIGGSYVRDAVLKGVPVTVYDPLLDTLLTDPSSVMMSFSKLDMQAANQLSSTGSHATVIVVGGGGREHALATALAKSPQVAKVVCAPGNGGTAVEGGKISNAGCGQSNDEIVKLAKEIKADMVVVGPEQPLVDGIVDELKLKCPGVRAFGPTKAASILESSKAFSKDFFKDCGIRTASYENFTDIKSALEYVSNLPENKRVVVKASGLAAGKGVLIPETKEAAMQAVNEIMGDKTFGSAGDTCVIEEFMTGPEASCLAFCDGTTAKLMPAAQDHKRAMDNDKGLNTGGMGAYAPAPVVTKDWQDEIEDMCIRTVEKMAERGTPYVGVLYAGIMLTPEGPSMLEYNCRFGDPETEVVLPLLETDLYETFKACCDGNLGEVDVRFKDGFSACTVICAALGYPEKYPKGLKVTGLQEAAGIDGVKVYHAGTSLASGDTLTSGGRVLAVTGMSRGLKNAIKTAYSGVSKINFTDEHGAGKMHNRTDIAHRAANAKLRIGVLGSTRGTALGPVIEAIKEGRLNAEIVAVVSNRSKAPILDKGRSLGPTVVTKFVSCKGLTRPQYDSEVTSILVAAGAEVVLCVGFMRILSSDFCDFWAGKAVNVHPSLLPLHAGMMDLQVHQDVLDSKEVESGCTVHYVEEEVDSGATLVQKRCPVEEGDTAETLKARVQKLEGEAFCEAIEKLTKKSISYADAGVDIVAGAELVEQIKSDCKSTQRPGCDASLGGFGSLFDLGKAGYAGDDVVIVGATDGVGTKLVIAQGAGIHQHVGVDLVAMCVNDLVVTGAEPLFFLDYYATGSLNVSEAAAVVSGIAEGCRQAGCVLSGGETAEMPSMYKPGDYDLGGFAVGAVRRGDILPVNVGKGNVLIGIESSGIHSNGFSLVRKLLKKEGLEWGDVAPWGDGVETVAENLLTPTKIYVKAVMSVIKRKLMNGSAHITGGGLLENLNRSLTKDTDAVVTYHPPLTPTFKWMQQASGLDDGEMLKTFNNGVGFILIVEEKNVEECLRVLKEEGGEEGFVMGKLVEGKGEVRVECKLD
;
A
#
# COMPACT_ATOMS: atom_id res chain seq x y z
N MET A 1 -16.79 -11.77 50.50
CA MET A 1 -16.25 -11.74 49.13
C MET A 1 -15.28 -10.58 49.09
N ASP A 2 -14.05 -10.89 49.49
CA ASP A 2 -12.94 -9.95 49.67
C ASP A 2 -12.18 -9.90 48.34
N TYR A 3 -12.26 -8.77 47.62
CA TYR A 3 -11.61 -8.59 46.32
C TYR A 3 -10.65 -7.42 46.38
N CYS A 4 -9.45 -7.57 45.81
CA CYS A 4 -8.44 -6.52 45.70
C CYS A 4 -8.34 -6.01 44.25
N VAL A 5 -8.30 -4.69 44.05
CA VAL A 5 -8.27 -4.08 42.69
C VAL A 5 -6.97 -3.30 42.50
N ILE A 6 -6.17 -3.64 41.48
CA ILE A 6 -4.82 -3.07 41.23
C ILE A 6 -4.74 -2.45 39.84
N GLY A 7 -4.38 -1.17 39.72
CA GLY A 7 -4.14 -0.49 38.44
C GLY A 7 -2.66 -0.31 38.08
N PHE A 8 -2.24 -0.60 36.84
CA PHE A 8 -0.83 -0.48 36.36
C PHE A 8 -0.62 0.45 35.17
N GLY A 9 -0.02 1.63 35.37
CA GLY A 9 0.29 2.56 34.28
C GLY A 9 1.07 1.94 33.12
N SER A 10 0.39 1.71 32.01
CA SER A 10 0.93 1.61 30.65
C SER A 10 1.72 0.38 30.18
N ARG A 11 1.77 -0.71 30.96
CA ARG A 11 2.10 -2.08 30.48
C ARG A 11 2.16 -3.02 31.68
N ALA A 12 1.32 -4.05 31.71
CA ALA A 12 1.53 -5.21 32.58
C ALA A 12 2.48 -6.20 31.86
N PRO A 13 3.68 -6.48 32.38
CA PRO A 13 4.60 -7.44 31.78
C PRO A 13 4.11 -8.88 31.96
N THR A 14 4.44 -9.75 31.00
CA THR A 14 4.06 -11.16 30.89
C THR A 14 4.25 -11.97 32.18
N LYS A 15 5.29 -11.67 32.97
CA LYS A 15 5.56 -12.31 34.27
C LYS A 15 4.45 -12.11 35.33
N LEU A 16 3.70 -11.01 35.26
CA LEU A 16 2.58 -10.76 36.19
C LEU A 16 1.34 -11.58 35.77
N LEU A 17 1.08 -11.68 34.46
CA LEU A 17 0.05 -12.56 33.90
C LEU A 17 0.34 -14.02 34.27
N GLU A 18 1.60 -14.45 34.19
CA GLU A 18 2.06 -15.79 34.61
C GLU A 18 1.80 -16.07 36.09
N VAL A 19 2.06 -15.11 36.99
CA VAL A 19 1.77 -15.25 38.43
C VAL A 19 0.26 -15.32 38.69
N ILE A 20 -0.54 -14.50 37.99
CA ILE A 20 -2.02 -14.51 38.11
C ILE A 20 -2.60 -15.82 37.59
N THR A 21 -2.09 -16.37 36.48
CA THR A 21 -2.50 -17.68 35.94
C THR A 21 -2.01 -18.87 36.77
N SER A 22 -0.96 -18.69 37.59
CA SER A 22 -0.42 -19.76 38.45
C SER A 22 -1.19 -19.95 39.76
N ILE A 23 -2.13 -19.06 40.08
CA ILE A 23 -2.98 -19.14 41.27
C ILE A 23 -4.27 -19.80 40.81
N ASP A 24 -4.56 -20.98 41.37
CA ASP A 24 -5.64 -21.90 40.98
C ASP A 24 -7.05 -21.37 41.37
N GLY A 25 -7.38 -20.18 40.85
CA GLY A 25 -8.62 -19.47 41.11
C GLY A 25 -9.24 -19.02 39.80
N GLN A 26 -10.49 -19.44 39.56
CA GLN A 26 -11.29 -19.19 38.36
C GLN A 26 -11.11 -17.76 37.82
N ILE A 27 -10.35 -17.63 36.72
CA ILE A 27 -10.40 -16.44 35.88
C ILE A 27 -11.76 -16.47 35.20
N HIS A 28 -12.72 -15.69 35.69
CA HIS A 28 -13.98 -15.49 34.98
C HIS A 28 -13.71 -14.55 33.79
N PRO A 29 -13.81 -15.02 32.54
CA PRO A 29 -13.71 -14.14 31.38
C PRO A 29 -15.05 -13.40 31.28
N TYR A 30 -15.24 -12.37 32.08
CA TYR A 30 -16.28 -11.39 31.77
C TYR A 30 -15.75 -10.57 30.59
N GLY A 31 -16.48 -10.61 29.47
CA GLY A 31 -16.22 -9.74 28.33
C GLY A 31 -15.98 -8.31 28.78
N SER A 32 -15.09 -7.61 28.07
CA SER A 32 -14.63 -6.25 28.34
C SER A 32 -15.74 -5.34 28.89
N ILE A 33 -15.69 -5.06 30.19
CA ILE A 33 -16.58 -4.14 30.88
C ILE A 33 -15.74 -2.91 31.26
N SER A 34 -16.15 -1.71 30.85
CA SER A 34 -15.49 -0.48 31.30
C SER A 34 -15.56 -0.36 32.83
N LEU A 35 -14.56 0.27 33.46
CA LEU A 35 -14.55 0.50 34.92
C LEU A 35 -15.86 1.16 35.40
N GLN A 36 -16.41 2.05 34.57
CA GLN A 36 -17.69 2.72 34.80
C GLN A 36 -18.88 1.75 34.82
N HIS A 37 -18.91 0.77 33.92
CA HIS A 37 -19.96 -0.25 33.86
C HIS A 37 -19.80 -1.31 34.97
N ALA A 38 -18.58 -1.69 35.35
CA ALA A 38 -18.32 -2.57 36.48
C ALA A 38 -18.76 -1.94 37.82
N LEU A 39 -18.41 -0.66 38.03
CA LEU A 39 -18.78 0.10 39.23
C LEU A 39 -20.27 0.51 39.25
N SER A 40 -20.99 0.39 38.13
CA SER A 40 -22.44 0.64 38.06
C SER A 40 -23.31 -0.54 38.53
N LYS A 41 -22.72 -1.74 38.67
CA LYS A 41 -23.44 -2.94 39.13
C LYS A 41 -23.45 -3.02 40.66
N PRO A 42 -24.56 -3.48 41.28
CA PRO A 42 -24.58 -3.72 42.71
C PRO A 42 -23.53 -4.78 43.09
N PRO A 43 -22.73 -4.56 44.15
CA PRO A 43 -22.96 -3.58 45.20
C PRO A 43 -22.24 -2.21 45.05
N TYR A 44 -21.48 -1.97 43.97
CA TYR A 44 -20.52 -0.86 43.84
C TYR A 44 -21.12 0.50 43.44
N ARG A 45 -22.43 0.55 43.19
CA ARG A 45 -23.21 1.70 42.68
C ARG A 45 -23.16 2.98 43.53
N ARG A 46 -22.64 2.93 44.77
CA ARG A 46 -22.62 4.08 45.70
C ARG A 46 -21.35 4.93 45.68
N LEU A 47 -20.25 4.49 45.05
CA LEU A 47 -18.98 5.22 45.14
C LEU A 47 -18.87 6.43 44.19
N ILE A 48 -19.51 6.39 43.02
CA ILE A 48 -19.38 7.44 41.97
C ILE A 48 -20.48 8.50 42.05
N ALA A 49 -21.52 8.30 42.86
CA ALA A 49 -22.68 9.18 42.88
C ALA A 49 -22.40 10.64 43.30
N ASN A 50 -21.19 10.99 43.75
CA ASN A 50 -20.91 12.31 44.31
C ASN A 50 -19.64 13.05 43.82
N THR A 51 -18.92 12.61 42.78
CA THR A 51 -17.75 13.38 42.30
C THR A 51 -17.61 13.36 40.78
N ASN A 52 -18.01 14.44 40.11
CA ASN A 52 -17.61 14.78 38.73
C ASN A 52 -16.13 15.21 38.70
N LYS A 53 -15.21 14.30 39.03
CA LYS A 53 -13.77 14.55 38.98
C LYS A 53 -13.04 13.48 38.15
N PRO A 54 -12.01 13.85 37.36
CA PRO A 54 -11.13 12.92 36.67
C PRO A 54 -10.43 11.95 37.65
N CYS A 55 -10.05 10.76 37.18
CA CYS A 55 -9.49 9.69 38.02
C CYS A 55 -8.21 10.12 38.76
N SER A 56 -7.45 11.08 38.21
CA SER A 56 -6.28 11.69 38.81
C SER A 56 -6.55 12.56 40.06
N GLN A 57 -7.81 12.81 40.40
CA GLN A 57 -8.23 13.66 41.52
C GLN A 57 -9.07 12.94 42.60
N LEU A 58 -9.17 11.60 42.53
CA LEU A 58 -9.75 10.82 43.62
C LEU A 58 -8.79 10.82 44.82
N PRO A 59 -9.28 10.96 46.06
CA PRO A 59 -8.41 11.08 47.23
C PRO A 59 -7.61 9.80 47.43
N THR A 60 -6.29 9.91 47.43
CA THR A 60 -5.40 8.88 47.98
C THR A 60 -5.62 8.83 49.49
N THR A 61 -6.36 7.85 49.99
CA THR A 61 -6.47 7.64 51.43
C THR A 61 -5.12 7.19 51.97
N THR A 62 -4.42 8.06 52.68
CA THR A 62 -3.35 7.66 53.58
C THR A 62 -3.98 6.86 54.73
N ALA A 63 -3.60 5.60 54.89
CA ALA A 63 -4.10 4.74 55.94
C ALA A 63 -3.67 5.29 57.32
N GLY A 64 -4.64 5.81 58.07
CA GLY A 64 -4.41 6.39 59.39
C GLY A 64 -5.65 7.04 60.00
N SER A 65 -6.80 6.37 59.99
CA SER A 65 -7.87 6.67 60.95
C SER A 65 -8.70 5.41 61.23
N GLU A 66 -9.04 5.23 62.51
CA GLU A 66 -9.53 4.00 63.14
C GLU A 66 -10.99 3.61 62.80
N ASP A 67 -11.63 4.23 61.81
CA ASP A 67 -13.06 4.02 61.51
C ASP A 67 -13.33 2.97 60.41
N ALA A 68 -12.57 1.87 60.41
CA ALA A 68 -12.73 0.79 59.43
C ALA A 68 -13.90 -0.18 59.72
N ASN A 69 -14.75 0.08 60.72
CA ASN A 69 -15.75 -0.87 61.20
C ASN A 69 -17.22 -0.58 60.84
N THR A 70 -17.55 0.45 60.05
CA THR A 70 -18.95 0.79 59.75
C THR A 70 -19.35 0.89 58.28
N HIS A 71 -18.46 0.53 57.33
CA HIS A 71 -18.83 0.45 55.90
C HIS A 71 -18.80 -1.01 55.36
N PRO A 72 -19.89 -1.51 54.74
CA PRO A 72 -20.02 -2.91 54.33
C PRO A 72 -19.24 -3.28 53.05
N TYR A 73 -18.37 -2.39 52.56
CA TYR A 73 -17.58 -2.59 51.34
C TYR A 73 -16.09 -2.62 51.67
N LYS A 74 -15.57 -3.81 51.96
CA LYS A 74 -14.13 -4.08 52.06
C LYS A 74 -13.53 -4.20 50.65
N GLY A 75 -13.06 -3.10 50.09
CA GLY A 75 -12.29 -3.09 48.83
C GLY A 75 -11.27 -1.96 48.85
N ILE A 76 -9.98 -2.29 48.68
CA ILE A 76 -8.86 -1.35 48.68
C ILE A 76 -8.38 -1.20 47.22
N TYR A 77 -8.18 0.04 46.76
CA TYR A 77 -7.77 0.39 45.40
C TYR A 77 -6.36 1.00 45.41
N TYR A 78 -5.44 0.50 44.58
CA TYR A 78 -4.09 1.06 44.40
C TYR A 78 -3.77 1.30 42.92
N CYS A 79 -3.08 2.40 42.62
CA CYS A 79 -2.55 2.71 41.29
C CYS A 79 -1.02 2.86 41.41
N LEU A 80 -0.24 2.02 40.71
CA LEU A 80 1.23 2.02 40.80
C LEU A 80 1.87 2.54 39.50
N PRO A 81 2.94 3.36 39.56
CA PRO A 81 3.52 3.99 38.37
C PRO A 81 4.35 3.04 37.50
N THR A 82 5.13 2.12 38.09
CA THR A 82 5.99 1.17 37.35
C THR A 82 6.25 -0.14 38.12
N ILE A 83 6.61 -1.22 37.43
CA ILE A 83 6.92 -2.52 38.06
C ILE A 83 8.20 -2.50 38.91
N ASN A 84 9.11 -1.57 38.64
CA ASN A 84 10.36 -1.41 39.38
C ASN A 84 10.13 -0.92 40.82
N ASP A 85 9.01 -0.25 41.08
CA ASP A 85 8.61 0.17 42.42
C ASP A 85 7.89 -0.95 43.21
N TRP A 86 7.34 -1.95 42.51
CA TRP A 86 6.70 -3.13 43.10
C TRP A 86 7.71 -4.18 43.57
N MET A 87 8.89 -4.25 42.95
CA MET A 87 9.89 -5.32 43.15
C MET A 87 11.08 -4.94 44.04
N LYS A 88 11.22 -3.69 44.50
CA LYS A 88 12.34 -3.28 45.37
C LYS A 88 12.13 -3.73 46.83
N PRO A 89 13.00 -4.57 47.40
CA PRO A 89 12.99 -4.84 48.83
C PRO A 89 13.46 -3.59 49.59
N GLY A 90 12.66 -3.07 50.52
CA GLY A 90 13.08 -2.01 51.44
C GLY A 90 12.64 -0.58 51.12
N THR A 91 11.74 -0.34 50.15
CA THR A 91 11.01 0.93 50.04
C THR A 91 9.98 1.04 51.17
N SER A 92 10.45 1.49 52.33
CA SER A 92 9.73 1.64 53.61
C SER A 92 8.69 2.77 53.63
N GLY A 93 7.92 2.95 52.55
CA GLY A 93 6.94 4.04 52.42
C GLY A 93 5.56 3.67 51.86
N SER A 94 5.35 2.47 51.31
CA SER A 94 4.03 2.08 50.75
C SER A 94 3.55 0.75 51.33
N ILE A 95 2.86 0.84 52.47
CA ILE A 95 2.17 -0.28 53.15
C ILE A 95 1.24 -1.09 52.21
N GLY A 96 0.84 -0.51 51.06
CA GLY A 96 -0.04 -1.16 50.08
C GLY A 96 0.59 -2.27 49.25
N GLY A 97 1.86 -2.16 48.85
CA GLY A 97 2.47 -3.10 47.90
C GLY A 97 2.68 -4.51 48.49
N SER A 98 3.07 -4.58 49.76
CA SER A 98 3.29 -5.84 50.47
C SER A 98 1.98 -6.54 50.79
N TYR A 99 0.93 -5.82 51.22
CA TYR A 99 -0.37 -6.40 51.54
C TYR A 99 -1.05 -7.03 50.32
N VAL A 100 -0.99 -6.34 49.17
CA VAL A 100 -1.54 -6.80 47.90
C VAL A 100 -0.83 -8.06 47.42
N ARG A 101 0.51 -8.08 47.48
CA ARG A 101 1.31 -9.27 47.17
C ARG A 101 0.96 -10.44 48.10
N ASP A 102 0.81 -10.20 49.39
CA ASP A 102 0.47 -11.24 50.38
C ASP A 102 -0.96 -11.79 50.18
N ALA A 103 -1.90 -10.96 49.74
CA ALA A 103 -3.27 -11.38 49.43
C ALA A 103 -3.36 -12.22 48.13
N VAL A 104 -2.62 -11.82 47.09
CA VAL A 104 -2.47 -12.58 45.83
C VAL A 104 -1.87 -13.97 46.12
N LEU A 105 -0.78 -14.03 46.88
CA LEU A 105 -0.12 -15.30 47.24
C LEU A 105 -0.97 -16.22 48.12
N LYS A 106 -1.99 -15.69 48.81
CA LYS A 106 -2.95 -16.46 49.63
C LYS A 106 -4.21 -16.88 48.87
N GLY A 107 -4.26 -16.69 47.54
CA GLY A 107 -5.39 -17.12 46.70
C GLY A 107 -6.62 -16.22 46.78
N VAL A 108 -6.48 -14.98 47.26
CA VAL A 108 -7.58 -14.00 47.25
C VAL A 108 -7.76 -13.48 45.82
N PRO A 109 -8.99 -13.46 45.26
CA PRO A 109 -9.17 -13.09 43.86
C PRO A 109 -8.87 -11.59 43.64
N VAL A 110 -8.08 -11.31 42.61
CA VAL A 110 -7.59 -9.96 42.29
C VAL A 110 -8.09 -9.53 40.93
N THR A 111 -8.57 -8.29 40.85
CA THR A 111 -9.00 -7.65 39.59
C THR A 111 -7.95 -6.63 39.19
N VAL A 112 -7.33 -6.81 38.02
CA VAL A 112 -6.27 -5.93 37.52
C VAL A 112 -6.86 -4.92 36.53
N TYR A 113 -6.39 -3.67 36.61
CA TYR A 113 -6.78 -2.55 35.77
C TYR A 113 -5.55 -1.95 35.04
N ASP A 114 -5.73 -1.46 33.82
CA ASP A 114 -4.68 -0.80 33.02
C ASP A 114 -5.08 0.66 32.77
N PRO A 115 -4.35 1.67 33.30
CA PRO A 115 -4.56 3.08 33.09
C PRO A 115 -3.86 3.64 31.85
N LEU A 116 -3.30 2.82 30.93
CA LEU A 116 -3.08 3.30 29.55
C LEU A 116 -4.39 3.82 28.94
N LEU A 117 -5.52 3.33 29.46
CA LEU A 117 -6.83 3.83 29.11
C LEU A 117 -7.13 5.25 29.58
N ASP A 118 -6.45 5.84 30.58
CA ASP A 118 -6.77 7.21 31.02
C ASP A 118 -6.10 8.29 30.15
N THR A 119 -4.92 8.01 29.57
CA THR A 119 -4.33 8.84 28.50
C THR A 119 -4.97 8.56 27.13
N LEU A 120 -5.61 7.39 26.97
CA LEU A 120 -6.48 7.05 25.83
C LEU A 120 -7.93 7.56 26.00
N LEU A 121 -8.31 8.06 27.18
CA LEU A 121 -9.63 8.66 27.44
C LEU A 121 -9.64 10.18 27.23
N THR A 122 -8.49 10.80 26.95
CA THR A 122 -8.44 12.20 26.49
C THR A 122 -8.57 12.36 24.98
N ASP A 123 -8.40 11.28 24.20
CA ASP A 123 -8.80 11.23 22.78
C ASP A 123 -9.13 9.77 22.34
N PRO A 124 -10.41 9.36 22.42
CA PRO A 124 -10.87 8.00 22.14
C PRO A 124 -10.82 7.55 20.66
N SER A 125 -10.34 8.39 19.73
CA SER A 125 -10.61 8.24 18.29
C SER A 125 -9.67 7.27 17.54
N SER A 126 -8.39 7.20 17.89
CA SER A 126 -7.37 6.75 16.92
C SER A 126 -6.93 5.28 17.04
N VAL A 127 -7.12 4.62 18.19
CA VAL A 127 -6.55 3.27 18.42
C VAL A 127 -7.62 2.16 18.50
N MET A 128 -8.82 2.45 18.98
CA MET A 128 -9.96 1.51 18.96
C MET A 128 -10.39 1.15 17.53
N MET A 129 -10.16 2.03 16.55
CA MET A 129 -10.42 1.71 15.13
C MET A 129 -9.51 0.60 14.61
N SER A 130 -8.24 0.54 14.98
CA SER A 130 -7.29 -0.37 14.32
C SER A 130 -7.45 -1.83 14.77
N PHE A 131 -7.74 -2.06 16.06
CA PHE A 131 -7.96 -3.42 16.58
C PHE A 131 -9.42 -3.89 16.42
N SER A 132 -10.41 -3.01 16.53
CA SER A 132 -11.79 -3.38 16.20
C SER A 132 -11.99 -3.62 14.70
N LYS A 133 -11.22 -3.00 13.80
CA LYS A 133 -11.30 -3.28 12.35
C LYS A 133 -10.86 -4.71 12.00
N LEU A 134 -9.83 -5.25 12.67
CA LEU A 134 -9.34 -6.61 12.43
C LEU A 134 -10.28 -7.67 13.03
N ASP A 135 -10.73 -7.49 14.28
CA ASP A 135 -11.65 -8.42 14.93
C ASP A 135 -13.08 -8.31 14.38
N MET A 136 -13.54 -7.12 13.95
CA MET A 136 -14.87 -6.96 13.35
C MET A 136 -14.91 -7.43 11.90
N GLN A 137 -13.79 -7.40 11.16
CA GLN A 137 -13.69 -8.08 9.85
C GLN A 137 -13.68 -9.61 10.00
N ALA A 138 -12.92 -10.14 10.97
CA ALA A 138 -12.91 -11.57 11.27
C ALA A 138 -14.28 -12.05 11.82
N ALA A 139 -14.90 -11.28 12.72
CA ALA A 139 -16.21 -11.57 13.30
C ALA A 139 -17.36 -11.37 12.30
N ASN A 140 -17.27 -10.43 11.34
CA ASN A 140 -18.27 -10.30 10.27
C ASN A 140 -18.18 -11.42 9.24
N GLN A 141 -16.99 -11.99 9.01
CA GLN A 141 -16.85 -13.22 8.21
C GLN A 141 -17.41 -14.45 8.95
N LEU A 142 -17.24 -14.51 10.28
CA LEU A 142 -17.70 -15.63 11.12
C LEU A 142 -19.17 -15.54 11.56
N SER A 143 -19.82 -14.36 11.48
CA SER A 143 -21.21 -14.12 11.94
C SER A 143 -22.26 -14.09 10.80
N SER A 144 -21.95 -14.64 9.63
CA SER A 144 -22.86 -14.73 8.46
C SER A 144 -24.01 -15.73 8.63
N THR A 145 -24.66 -15.72 9.79
CA THR A 145 -25.99 -16.28 10.00
C THR A 145 -26.93 -15.19 10.54
N GLY A 146 -27.46 -14.33 9.66
CA GLY A 146 -28.68 -13.56 10.00
C GLY A 146 -28.89 -12.13 9.47
N SER A 147 -28.79 -11.91 8.16
CA SER A 147 -29.71 -11.09 7.31
C SER A 147 -28.94 -10.42 6.16
N HIS A 148 -29.21 -10.81 4.93
CA HIS A 148 -28.64 -10.17 3.75
C HIS A 148 -29.56 -9.03 3.27
N ALA A 149 -28.99 -7.89 2.88
CA ALA A 149 -29.70 -6.67 2.55
C ALA A 149 -30.41 -6.72 1.17
N THR A 150 -31.57 -6.09 1.08
CA THR A 150 -32.30 -5.83 -0.18
C THR A 150 -32.17 -4.36 -0.56
N VAL A 151 -31.57 -4.09 -1.71
CA VAL A 151 -31.31 -2.72 -2.20
C VAL A 151 -32.19 -2.42 -3.41
N ILE A 152 -32.83 -1.26 -3.43
CA ILE A 152 -33.54 -0.75 -4.61
C ILE A 152 -32.64 0.23 -5.35
N VAL A 153 -32.53 0.10 -6.67
CA VAL A 153 -31.87 1.07 -7.55
C VAL A 153 -32.94 1.74 -8.42
N VAL A 154 -33.11 3.06 -8.28
CA VAL A 154 -34.11 3.84 -9.01
C VAL A 154 -33.52 4.30 -10.35
N GLY A 155 -34.18 3.98 -11.45
CA GLY A 155 -33.80 4.34 -12.83
C GLY A 155 -33.68 3.13 -13.76
N GLY A 156 -33.20 3.36 -14.98
CA GLY A 156 -33.18 2.36 -16.05
C GLY A 156 -32.16 2.61 -17.17
N GLY A 157 -31.17 3.49 -16.94
CA GLY A 157 -30.06 3.78 -17.84
C GLY A 157 -28.83 2.89 -17.60
N GLY A 158 -27.72 3.24 -18.28
CA GLY A 158 -26.44 2.54 -18.15
C GLY A 158 -25.83 2.70 -16.77
N ARG A 159 -25.92 3.91 -16.21
CA ARG A 159 -25.56 4.23 -14.83
C ARG A 159 -26.23 3.32 -13.82
N GLU A 160 -27.55 3.10 -13.92
CA GLU A 160 -28.27 2.23 -12.99
C GLU A 160 -27.89 0.76 -13.14
N HIS A 161 -27.58 0.32 -14.36
CA HIS A 161 -27.01 -1.01 -14.57
C HIS A 161 -25.63 -1.11 -13.90
N ALA A 162 -24.74 -0.13 -14.07
CA ALA A 162 -23.43 -0.11 -13.43
C ALA A 162 -23.52 -0.11 -11.89
N LEU A 163 -24.44 0.67 -11.31
CA LEU A 163 -24.74 0.67 -9.88
C LEU A 163 -25.24 -0.71 -9.43
N ALA A 164 -26.18 -1.32 -10.16
CA ALA A 164 -26.72 -2.62 -9.82
C ALA A 164 -25.66 -3.72 -9.87
N THR A 165 -24.82 -3.74 -10.92
CA THR A 165 -23.68 -4.66 -11.04
C THR A 165 -22.70 -4.48 -9.89
N ALA A 166 -22.37 -3.24 -9.50
CA ALA A 166 -21.43 -2.98 -8.42
C ALA A 166 -21.99 -3.40 -7.05
N LEU A 167 -23.24 -3.07 -6.74
CA LEU A 167 -23.92 -3.47 -5.49
C LEU A 167 -24.07 -4.99 -5.37
N ALA A 168 -24.35 -5.68 -6.48
CA ALA A 168 -24.51 -7.14 -6.47
C ALA A 168 -23.22 -7.90 -6.09
N LYS A 169 -22.03 -7.27 -6.26
CA LYS A 169 -20.75 -7.85 -5.84
C LYS A 169 -20.60 -7.90 -4.32
N SER A 170 -21.29 -7.05 -3.57
CA SER A 170 -21.20 -7.01 -2.10
C SER A 170 -21.67 -8.35 -1.50
N PRO A 171 -20.92 -8.96 -0.56
CA PRO A 171 -21.38 -10.14 0.16
C PRO A 171 -22.57 -9.85 1.09
N GLN A 172 -22.79 -8.58 1.47
CA GLN A 172 -23.87 -8.18 2.36
C GLN A 172 -25.20 -7.97 1.64
N VAL A 173 -25.18 -7.76 0.33
CA VAL A 173 -26.38 -7.61 -0.49
C VAL A 173 -26.88 -9.00 -0.90
N ALA A 174 -28.14 -9.31 -0.60
CA ALA A 174 -28.85 -10.49 -1.12
C ALA A 174 -29.45 -10.22 -2.48
N LYS A 175 -30.07 -9.04 -2.65
CA LYS A 175 -30.88 -8.71 -3.82
C LYS A 175 -30.76 -7.24 -4.17
N VAL A 176 -30.63 -6.96 -5.46
CA VAL A 176 -30.73 -5.63 -6.05
C VAL A 176 -31.98 -5.60 -6.94
N VAL A 177 -32.88 -4.65 -6.66
CA VAL A 177 -34.15 -4.50 -7.37
C VAL A 177 -34.16 -3.16 -8.11
N CYS A 178 -34.11 -3.20 -9.43
CA CYS A 178 -34.13 -2.01 -10.28
C CYS A 178 -35.56 -1.57 -10.61
N ALA A 179 -35.84 -0.27 -10.55
CA ALA A 179 -37.17 0.29 -10.82
C ALA A 179 -37.08 1.52 -11.75
N PRO A 180 -37.48 1.41 -13.04
CA PRO A 180 -37.98 0.20 -13.72
C PRO A 180 -36.87 -0.80 -14.13
N GLY A 181 -35.61 -0.40 -14.14
CA GLY A 181 -34.53 -1.15 -14.78
C GLY A 181 -34.64 -1.17 -16.31
N ASN A 182 -33.87 -2.04 -16.96
CA ASN A 182 -33.86 -2.21 -18.42
C ASN A 182 -33.64 -3.67 -18.83
N GLY A 183 -33.48 -3.90 -20.13
CA GLY A 183 -33.27 -5.24 -20.68
C GLY A 183 -32.05 -5.96 -20.10
N GLY A 184 -30.97 -5.24 -19.77
CA GLY A 184 -29.75 -5.82 -19.20
C GLY A 184 -29.92 -6.24 -17.75
N THR A 185 -30.47 -5.36 -16.90
CA THR A 185 -30.73 -5.68 -15.48
C THR A 185 -31.77 -6.79 -15.30
N ALA A 186 -32.57 -7.09 -16.33
CA ALA A 186 -33.49 -8.22 -16.35
C ALA A 186 -32.82 -9.57 -16.67
N VAL A 187 -31.70 -9.61 -17.39
CA VAL A 187 -31.03 -10.86 -17.83
C VAL A 187 -29.65 -11.09 -17.23
N GLU A 188 -29.03 -10.09 -16.59
CA GLU A 188 -27.71 -10.22 -15.97
C GLU A 188 -27.66 -11.34 -14.91
N GLY A 189 -28.80 -11.64 -14.27
CA GLY A 189 -28.94 -12.74 -13.33
C GLY A 189 -28.29 -12.47 -11.98
N GLY A 190 -28.01 -13.54 -11.22
CA GLY A 190 -27.44 -13.45 -9.88
C GLY A 190 -28.39 -12.78 -8.89
N LYS A 191 -28.01 -11.60 -8.38
CA LYS A 191 -28.76 -10.86 -7.36
C LYS A 191 -29.68 -9.77 -7.94
N ILE A 192 -29.62 -9.51 -9.25
CA ILE A 192 -30.25 -8.35 -9.89
C ILE A 192 -31.59 -8.74 -10.52
N SER A 193 -32.60 -7.89 -10.38
CA SER A 193 -33.93 -8.08 -10.98
C SER A 193 -34.66 -6.74 -11.17
N ASN A 194 -35.63 -6.69 -12.09
CA ASN A 194 -36.49 -5.51 -12.27
C ASN A 194 -37.79 -5.64 -11.45
N ALA A 195 -38.26 -4.55 -10.87
CA ALA A 195 -39.45 -4.50 -10.02
C ALA A 195 -40.78 -4.58 -10.78
N GLY A 196 -40.79 -4.17 -12.05
CA GLY A 196 -42.01 -4.07 -12.86
C GLY A 196 -42.89 -2.84 -12.55
N CYS A 197 -42.38 -1.87 -11.79
CA CYS A 197 -43.01 -0.56 -11.55
C CYS A 197 -42.16 0.58 -12.16
N GLY A 198 -42.73 1.79 -12.22
CA GLY A 198 -42.01 2.99 -12.63
C GLY A 198 -41.06 3.53 -11.55
N GLN A 199 -40.53 4.73 -11.81
CA GLN A 199 -39.57 5.42 -10.95
C GLN A 199 -40.18 6.60 -10.17
N SER A 200 -41.52 6.69 -10.11
CA SER A 200 -42.19 7.76 -9.36
C SER A 200 -42.03 7.57 -7.85
N ASN A 201 -41.99 8.66 -7.08
CA ASN A 201 -41.79 8.60 -5.62
C ASN A 201 -42.80 7.66 -4.92
N ASP A 202 -44.09 7.77 -5.28
CA ASP A 202 -45.13 6.93 -4.69
C ASP A 202 -44.93 5.44 -5.00
N GLU A 203 -44.52 5.09 -6.22
CA GLU A 203 -44.22 3.70 -6.59
C GLU A 203 -43.00 3.17 -5.86
N ILE A 204 -41.92 3.96 -5.74
CA ILE A 204 -40.70 3.53 -5.04
C ILE A 204 -40.93 3.38 -3.54
N VAL A 205 -41.65 4.32 -2.91
CA VAL A 205 -42.01 4.22 -1.49
C VAL A 205 -42.88 2.98 -1.25
N LYS A 206 -43.85 2.71 -2.12
CA LYS A 206 -44.68 1.52 -2.05
C LYS A 206 -43.82 0.25 -2.18
N LEU A 207 -42.94 0.20 -3.19
CA LEU A 207 -42.04 -0.93 -3.41
C LEU A 207 -41.14 -1.18 -2.19
N ALA A 208 -40.52 -0.12 -1.65
CA ALA A 208 -39.65 -0.22 -0.47
C ALA A 208 -40.34 -0.85 0.74
N LYS A 209 -41.64 -0.55 0.95
CA LYS A 209 -42.45 -1.18 2.01
C LYS A 209 -42.77 -2.64 1.69
N GLU A 210 -43.17 -2.93 0.46
CA GLU A 210 -43.60 -4.26 0.03
C GLU A 210 -42.47 -5.29 0.14
N ILE A 211 -41.26 -4.92 -0.30
CA ILE A 211 -40.10 -5.82 -0.30
C ILE A 211 -39.23 -5.68 0.95
N LYS A 212 -39.59 -4.79 1.88
CA LYS A 212 -38.82 -4.45 3.09
C LYS A 212 -37.36 -4.11 2.74
N ALA A 213 -37.18 -3.14 1.85
CA ALA A 213 -35.85 -2.73 1.40
C ALA A 213 -35.02 -2.16 2.57
N ASP A 214 -33.73 -2.45 2.59
CA ASP A 214 -32.79 -1.89 3.56
C ASP A 214 -32.21 -0.55 3.07
N MET A 215 -32.11 -0.40 1.75
CA MET A 215 -31.58 0.80 1.11
C MET A 215 -32.26 1.09 -0.23
N VAL A 216 -32.44 2.37 -0.53
CA VAL A 216 -32.81 2.89 -1.85
C VAL A 216 -31.69 3.79 -2.37
N VAL A 217 -31.19 3.50 -3.56
CA VAL A 217 -30.16 4.27 -4.27
C VAL A 217 -30.83 4.97 -5.45
N VAL A 218 -30.76 6.30 -5.46
CA VAL A 218 -31.41 7.11 -6.50
C VAL A 218 -30.42 7.43 -7.61
N GLY A 219 -30.66 6.90 -8.82
CA GLY A 219 -29.82 7.15 -10.00
C GLY A 219 -30.08 8.50 -10.66
N PRO A 220 -31.31 8.80 -11.13
CA PRO A 220 -31.63 10.03 -11.85
C PRO A 220 -31.92 11.22 -10.93
N GLU A 221 -31.80 12.42 -11.50
CA GLU A 221 -31.99 13.70 -10.83
C GLU A 221 -33.45 13.99 -10.46
N GLN A 222 -34.40 13.61 -11.32
CA GLN A 222 -35.80 14.03 -11.17
C GLN A 222 -36.43 13.54 -9.85
N PRO A 223 -36.29 12.27 -9.42
CA PRO A 223 -36.80 11.83 -8.12
C PRO A 223 -36.18 12.56 -6.92
N LEU A 224 -34.92 12.99 -7.01
CA LEU A 224 -34.26 13.79 -5.96
C LEU A 224 -34.92 15.16 -5.81
N VAL A 225 -35.16 15.83 -6.94
CA VAL A 225 -35.81 17.14 -7.02
C VAL A 225 -37.27 17.07 -6.55
N ASP A 226 -37.93 15.95 -6.82
CA ASP A 226 -39.30 15.69 -6.37
C ASP A 226 -39.36 15.33 -4.88
N GLY A 227 -38.22 15.02 -4.24
CA GLY A 227 -38.10 14.79 -2.79
C GLY A 227 -38.24 13.34 -2.35
N ILE A 228 -37.84 12.38 -3.20
CA ILE A 228 -37.95 10.94 -2.88
C ILE A 228 -37.25 10.57 -1.57
N VAL A 229 -36.11 11.18 -1.27
CA VAL A 229 -35.33 10.93 -0.04
C VAL A 229 -36.09 11.40 1.19
N ASP A 230 -36.75 12.56 1.11
CA ASP A 230 -37.58 13.10 2.18
C ASP A 230 -38.80 12.21 2.43
N GLU A 231 -39.44 11.74 1.35
CA GLU A 231 -40.58 10.83 1.43
C GLU A 231 -40.22 9.46 2.01
N LEU A 232 -39.08 8.89 1.63
CA LEU A 232 -38.59 7.62 2.19
C LEU A 232 -38.30 7.74 3.68
N LYS A 233 -37.65 8.83 4.11
CA LYS A 233 -37.39 9.11 5.54
C LYS A 233 -38.69 9.22 6.34
N LEU A 234 -39.72 9.86 5.78
CA LEU A 234 -41.01 10.04 6.45
C LEU A 234 -41.87 8.77 6.45
N LYS A 235 -41.99 8.10 5.29
CA LYS A 235 -42.96 7.03 5.05
C LYS A 235 -42.38 5.64 5.34
N CYS A 236 -41.07 5.46 5.34
CA CYS A 236 -40.35 4.19 5.50
C CYS A 236 -39.21 4.30 6.53
N PRO A 237 -39.52 4.58 7.82
CA PRO A 237 -38.49 4.72 8.85
C PRO A 237 -37.68 3.41 8.99
N GLY A 238 -36.36 3.50 8.81
CA GLY A 238 -35.45 2.35 8.81
C GLY A 238 -34.84 2.01 7.44
N VAL A 239 -35.37 2.57 6.35
CA VAL A 239 -34.78 2.42 5.00
C VAL A 239 -33.75 3.52 4.78
N ARG A 240 -32.51 3.15 4.47
CA ARG A 240 -31.47 4.13 4.07
C ARG A 240 -31.78 4.67 2.69
N ALA A 241 -31.72 5.98 2.51
CA ALA A 241 -31.93 6.62 1.21
C ALA A 241 -30.64 7.30 0.77
N PHE A 242 -29.94 6.71 -0.20
CA PHE A 242 -28.72 7.25 -0.76
C PHE A 242 -29.05 8.23 -1.88
N GLY A 243 -28.89 9.52 -1.58
CA GLY A 243 -29.17 10.66 -2.45
C GLY A 243 -29.51 11.89 -1.61
N PRO A 244 -29.34 13.11 -2.16
CA PRO A 244 -29.62 14.33 -1.42
C PRO A 244 -31.12 14.52 -1.20
N THR A 245 -31.49 15.23 -0.13
CA THR A 245 -32.86 15.71 0.06
C THR A 245 -33.23 16.73 -1.02
N LYS A 246 -34.53 17.01 -1.19
CA LYS A 246 -35.00 18.06 -2.10
C LYS A 246 -34.35 19.41 -1.84
N ALA A 247 -34.12 19.73 -0.57
CA ALA A 247 -33.48 20.96 -0.17
C ALA A 247 -31.98 20.99 -0.54
N ALA A 248 -31.31 19.83 -0.52
CA ALA A 248 -29.90 19.72 -0.91
C ALA A 248 -29.70 19.59 -2.44
N SER A 249 -30.67 19.01 -3.16
CA SER A 249 -30.64 18.87 -4.63
C SER A 249 -30.75 20.21 -5.38
N ILE A 250 -31.01 21.30 -4.67
CA ILE A 250 -31.03 22.65 -5.24
C ILE A 250 -29.69 23.06 -5.88
N LEU A 251 -28.58 22.43 -5.45
CA LEU A 251 -27.25 22.61 -6.07
C LEU A 251 -27.21 22.20 -7.56
N GLU A 252 -28.12 21.32 -8.00
CA GLU A 252 -28.31 21.02 -9.42
C GLU A 252 -29.55 21.73 -9.98
N SER A 253 -30.65 21.75 -9.21
CA SER A 253 -31.95 22.20 -9.72
C SER A 253 -32.04 23.71 -9.97
N SER A 254 -31.12 24.51 -9.42
CA SER A 254 -31.04 25.95 -9.67
C SER A 254 -29.59 26.41 -9.86
N LYS A 255 -29.18 26.66 -11.11
CA LYS A 255 -27.84 27.16 -11.41
C LYS A 255 -27.57 28.54 -10.80
N ALA A 256 -28.60 29.39 -10.72
CA ALA A 256 -28.48 30.71 -10.09
C ALA A 256 -28.09 30.56 -8.61
N PHE A 257 -28.77 29.66 -7.88
CA PHE A 257 -28.42 29.34 -6.51
C PHE A 257 -27.01 28.79 -6.38
N SER A 258 -26.61 27.85 -7.25
CA SER A 258 -25.30 27.22 -7.15
C SER A 258 -24.17 28.21 -7.35
N LYS A 259 -24.34 29.17 -8.27
CA LYS A 259 -23.36 30.25 -8.47
C LYS A 259 -23.21 31.14 -7.24
N ASP A 260 -24.32 31.57 -6.65
CA ASP A 260 -24.31 32.34 -5.40
C ASP A 260 -23.67 31.53 -4.27
N PHE A 261 -23.97 30.24 -4.20
CA PHE A 261 -23.40 29.32 -3.23
C PHE A 261 -21.88 29.14 -3.39
N PHE A 262 -21.35 29.05 -4.63
CA PHE A 262 -19.90 28.96 -4.86
C PHE A 262 -19.19 30.19 -4.33
N LYS A 263 -19.75 31.37 -4.58
CA LYS A 263 -19.23 32.64 -4.07
C LYS A 263 -19.22 32.66 -2.54
N ASP A 264 -20.30 32.21 -1.90
CA ASP A 264 -20.40 32.13 -0.44
C ASP A 264 -19.41 31.12 0.18
N CYS A 265 -19.04 30.06 -0.55
CA CYS A 265 -18.05 29.06 -0.14
C CYS A 265 -16.60 29.48 -0.44
N GLY A 266 -16.38 30.58 -1.16
CA GLY A 266 -15.07 30.93 -1.70
C GLY A 266 -14.54 29.91 -2.72
N ILE A 267 -15.44 29.24 -3.45
CA ILE A 267 -15.10 28.29 -4.52
C ILE A 267 -14.98 29.08 -5.82
N ARG A 268 -13.88 28.87 -6.55
CA ARG A 268 -13.64 29.55 -7.82
C ARG A 268 -14.66 29.09 -8.86
N THR A 269 -15.27 30.04 -9.56
CA THR A 269 -16.19 29.82 -10.68
C THR A 269 -16.11 31.00 -11.66
N ALA A 270 -16.67 30.86 -12.86
CA ALA A 270 -16.79 31.97 -13.82
C ALA A 270 -17.52 33.17 -13.21
N SER A 271 -17.04 34.38 -13.49
CA SER A 271 -17.77 35.62 -13.21
C SER A 271 -19.18 35.54 -13.78
N TYR A 272 -20.20 35.88 -13.02
CA TYR A 272 -21.59 35.71 -13.45
C TYR A 272 -22.51 36.80 -12.88
N GLU A 273 -23.69 36.93 -13.50
CA GLU A 273 -24.83 37.69 -12.96
C GLU A 273 -26.13 36.90 -13.19
N ASN A 274 -27.05 37.02 -12.23
CA ASN A 274 -28.36 36.34 -12.23
C ASN A 274 -29.48 37.34 -12.58
N PHE A 275 -30.38 36.97 -13.50
CA PHE A 275 -31.46 37.84 -13.98
C PHE A 275 -32.82 37.15 -13.91
N THR A 276 -33.81 37.86 -13.37
CA THR A 276 -35.23 37.44 -13.34
C THR A 276 -36.12 38.29 -14.27
N ASP A 277 -35.56 39.37 -14.84
CA ASP A 277 -36.23 40.20 -15.84
C ASP A 277 -35.39 40.25 -17.14
N ILE A 278 -36.08 40.06 -18.26
CA ILE A 278 -35.46 40.01 -19.59
C ILE A 278 -34.82 41.35 -20.00
N LYS A 279 -35.38 42.50 -19.59
CA LYS A 279 -34.84 43.80 -19.98
C LYS A 279 -33.50 44.03 -19.32
N SER A 280 -33.40 43.72 -18.02
CA SER A 280 -32.12 43.81 -17.30
C SER A 280 -31.07 42.85 -17.85
N ALA A 281 -31.45 41.64 -18.25
CA ALA A 281 -30.52 40.68 -18.88
C ALA A 281 -30.00 41.20 -20.24
N LEU A 282 -30.89 41.72 -21.09
CA LEU A 282 -30.52 42.30 -22.39
C LEU A 282 -29.67 43.56 -22.23
N GLU A 283 -29.98 44.43 -21.27
CA GLU A 283 -29.18 45.61 -20.95
C GLU A 283 -27.78 45.23 -20.48
N TYR A 284 -27.66 44.22 -19.62
CA TYR A 284 -26.36 43.69 -19.18
C TYR A 284 -25.52 43.25 -20.38
N VAL A 285 -26.06 42.40 -21.26
CA VAL A 285 -25.35 41.93 -22.47
C VAL A 285 -24.98 43.10 -23.38
N SER A 286 -25.90 44.06 -23.58
CA SER A 286 -25.68 45.25 -24.40
C SER A 286 -24.53 46.14 -23.89
N ASN A 287 -24.28 46.14 -22.58
CA ASN A 287 -23.22 46.94 -21.96
C ASN A 287 -21.87 46.21 -21.91
N LEU A 288 -21.80 44.93 -22.30
CA LEU A 288 -20.53 44.19 -22.36
C LEU A 288 -19.62 44.72 -23.50
N PRO A 289 -18.29 44.71 -23.30
CA PRO A 289 -17.33 44.97 -24.37
C PRO A 289 -17.53 44.02 -25.56
N GLU A 290 -17.31 44.53 -26.78
CA GLU A 290 -17.61 43.79 -28.01
C GLU A 290 -16.84 42.47 -28.16
N ASN A 291 -15.65 42.39 -27.57
CA ASN A 291 -14.78 41.22 -27.57
C ASN A 291 -15.04 40.25 -26.40
N LYS A 292 -15.98 40.56 -25.49
CA LYS A 292 -16.26 39.74 -24.31
C LYS A 292 -17.27 38.65 -24.64
N ARG A 293 -16.83 37.39 -24.58
CA ARG A 293 -17.69 36.21 -24.76
C ARG A 293 -18.37 35.82 -23.45
N VAL A 294 -19.60 35.36 -23.55
CA VAL A 294 -20.42 34.91 -22.41
C VAL A 294 -21.11 33.58 -22.72
N VAL A 295 -21.55 32.91 -21.67
CA VAL A 295 -22.42 31.73 -21.72
C VAL A 295 -23.75 32.11 -21.07
N VAL A 296 -24.86 31.77 -21.72
CA VAL A 296 -26.21 32.07 -21.24
C VAL A 296 -26.88 30.76 -20.83
N LYS A 297 -27.30 30.66 -19.57
CA LYS A 297 -27.85 29.43 -18.99
C LYS A 297 -29.23 29.66 -18.39
N ALA A 298 -30.16 28.75 -18.66
CA ALA A 298 -31.40 28.64 -17.90
C ALA A 298 -31.09 28.12 -16.47
N SER A 299 -31.67 28.76 -15.46
CA SER A 299 -31.42 28.41 -14.06
C SER A 299 -31.98 27.03 -13.69
N GLY A 300 -33.19 26.70 -14.17
CA GLY A 300 -33.83 25.42 -13.89
C GLY A 300 -33.30 24.23 -14.68
N LEU A 301 -33.88 23.05 -14.44
CA LEU A 301 -33.55 21.83 -15.16
C LEU A 301 -34.10 21.87 -16.60
N ALA A 302 -33.18 21.94 -17.57
CA ALA A 302 -33.49 21.99 -19.00
C ALA A 302 -32.90 20.79 -19.77
N ALA A 303 -32.71 19.64 -19.10
CA ALA A 303 -32.16 18.40 -19.66
C ALA A 303 -30.87 18.61 -20.50
N GLY A 304 -29.97 19.48 -20.02
CA GLY A 304 -28.70 19.81 -20.70
C GLY A 304 -28.82 20.71 -21.94
N LYS A 305 -30.03 21.10 -22.36
CA LYS A 305 -30.28 21.96 -23.54
C LYS A 305 -30.32 23.45 -23.23
N GLY A 306 -30.53 23.82 -21.97
CA GLY A 306 -30.62 25.21 -21.53
C GLY A 306 -29.27 25.90 -21.32
N VAL A 307 -28.20 25.49 -22.01
CA VAL A 307 -26.87 26.12 -21.96
C VAL A 307 -26.50 26.53 -23.38
N LEU A 308 -26.46 27.84 -23.63
CA LEU A 308 -26.16 28.43 -24.93
C LEU A 308 -24.80 29.14 -24.87
N ILE A 309 -23.93 28.85 -25.84
CA ILE A 309 -22.56 29.38 -25.91
C ILE A 309 -22.45 30.30 -27.15
N PRO A 310 -22.96 31.53 -27.07
CA PRO A 310 -22.91 32.47 -28.18
C PRO A 310 -21.47 32.89 -28.51
N GLU A 311 -21.17 33.08 -29.78
CA GLU A 311 -19.86 33.56 -30.25
C GLU A 311 -19.79 35.10 -30.36
N THR A 312 -20.95 35.75 -30.46
CA THR A 312 -21.09 37.20 -30.66
C THR A 312 -22.09 37.78 -29.67
N LYS A 313 -22.02 39.09 -29.43
CA LYS A 313 -22.95 39.82 -28.57
C LYS A 313 -24.39 39.75 -29.05
N GLU A 314 -24.63 39.81 -30.36
CA GLU A 314 -25.95 39.64 -30.97
C GLU A 314 -26.52 38.26 -30.71
N ALA A 315 -25.70 37.21 -30.90
CA ALA A 315 -26.08 35.85 -30.57
C ALA A 315 -26.37 35.67 -29.07
N ALA A 316 -25.66 36.39 -28.19
CA ALA A 316 -25.93 36.37 -26.75
C ALA A 316 -27.28 37.01 -26.41
N MET A 317 -27.64 38.12 -27.04
CA MET A 317 -28.98 38.72 -26.90
C MET A 317 -30.08 37.79 -27.43
N GLN A 318 -29.83 37.06 -28.52
CA GLN A 318 -30.77 36.04 -29.02
C GLN A 318 -30.94 34.89 -28.02
N ALA A 319 -29.83 34.39 -27.46
CA ALA A 319 -29.87 33.34 -26.44
C ALA A 319 -30.67 33.76 -25.18
N VAL A 320 -30.55 35.02 -24.75
CA VAL A 320 -31.36 35.57 -23.64
C VAL A 320 -32.85 35.59 -24.00
N ASN A 321 -33.20 36.00 -25.24
CA ASN A 321 -34.59 35.98 -25.71
C ASN A 321 -35.15 34.55 -25.79
N GLU A 322 -34.36 33.59 -26.28
CA GLU A 322 -34.78 32.18 -26.39
C GLU A 322 -35.09 31.57 -25.01
N ILE A 323 -34.28 31.91 -24.00
CA ILE A 323 -34.43 31.39 -22.63
C ILE A 323 -35.58 32.10 -21.88
N MET A 324 -35.60 33.44 -21.86
CA MET A 324 -36.50 34.22 -20.99
C MET A 324 -37.75 34.75 -21.71
N GLY A 325 -37.65 35.07 -23.00
CA GLY A 325 -38.72 35.67 -23.79
C GLY A 325 -39.65 34.63 -24.39
N ASP A 326 -39.09 33.75 -25.22
CA ASP A 326 -39.83 32.69 -25.92
C ASP A 326 -40.21 31.54 -24.98
N LYS A 327 -39.66 31.52 -23.76
CA LYS A 327 -39.84 30.48 -22.74
C LYS A 327 -39.68 29.07 -23.33
N THR A 328 -38.68 28.90 -24.20
CA THR A 328 -38.38 27.64 -24.89
C THR A 328 -38.18 26.47 -23.92
N PHE A 329 -37.77 26.76 -22.69
CA PHE A 329 -37.55 25.79 -21.61
C PHE A 329 -38.60 25.86 -20.49
N GLY A 330 -39.76 26.48 -20.73
CA GLY A 330 -40.82 26.65 -19.72
C GLY A 330 -40.35 27.44 -18.50
N SER A 331 -40.79 27.04 -17.30
CA SER A 331 -40.43 27.70 -16.03
C SER A 331 -38.94 27.57 -15.68
N ALA A 332 -38.19 26.67 -16.32
CA ALA A 332 -36.74 26.58 -16.12
C ALA A 332 -35.99 27.84 -16.60
N GLY A 333 -36.59 28.61 -17.51
CA GLY A 333 -36.07 29.86 -18.06
C GLY A 333 -36.53 31.14 -17.35
N ASP A 334 -37.32 31.05 -16.27
CA ASP A 334 -37.80 32.24 -15.54
C ASP A 334 -36.64 33.03 -14.88
N THR A 335 -35.53 32.35 -14.59
CA THR A 335 -34.26 32.98 -14.18
C THR A 335 -33.15 32.57 -15.15
N CYS A 336 -32.36 33.54 -15.61
CA CYS A 336 -31.21 33.34 -16.50
C CYS A 336 -29.90 33.67 -15.76
N VAL A 337 -28.88 32.84 -15.96
CA VAL A 337 -27.51 33.08 -15.50
C VAL A 337 -26.66 33.45 -16.71
N ILE A 338 -26.02 34.60 -16.69
CA ILE A 338 -25.05 35.00 -17.72
C ILE A 338 -23.67 34.96 -17.08
N GLU A 339 -22.80 34.10 -17.59
CA GLU A 339 -21.45 33.90 -17.07
C GLU A 339 -20.37 34.15 -18.11
N GLU A 340 -19.16 34.44 -17.64
CA GLU A 340 -17.97 34.57 -18.46
C GLU A 340 -17.62 33.25 -19.16
N PHE A 341 -17.24 33.34 -20.44
CA PHE A 341 -16.76 32.19 -21.19
C PHE A 341 -15.35 31.80 -20.73
N MET A 342 -15.23 30.66 -20.06
CA MET A 342 -13.94 30.09 -19.64
C MET A 342 -13.39 29.13 -20.71
N THR A 343 -12.07 29.07 -20.80
CA THR A 343 -11.36 28.14 -21.69
C THR A 343 -10.49 27.19 -20.88
N GLY A 344 -10.53 25.91 -21.23
CA GLY A 344 -9.74 24.87 -20.58
C GLY A 344 -10.25 23.48 -20.95
N PRO A 345 -9.54 22.42 -20.53
CA PRO A 345 -10.11 21.09 -20.49
C PRO A 345 -11.22 21.00 -19.43
N GLU A 346 -12.37 20.43 -19.81
CA GLU A 346 -13.42 20.04 -18.86
C GLU A 346 -13.06 18.70 -18.20
N ALA A 347 -13.38 18.54 -16.93
CA ALA A 347 -13.28 17.28 -16.18
C ALA A 347 -14.52 17.08 -15.29
N SER A 348 -14.89 15.82 -15.11
CA SER A 348 -15.99 15.37 -14.27
C SER A 348 -15.42 14.74 -13.00
N CYS A 349 -15.63 15.39 -11.86
CA CYS A 349 -15.07 14.98 -10.58
C CYS A 349 -16.21 14.61 -9.62
N LEU A 350 -16.34 13.33 -9.29
CA LEU A 350 -17.42 12.82 -8.45
C LEU A 350 -16.90 12.59 -7.04
N ALA A 351 -17.70 12.87 -6.02
CA ALA A 351 -17.37 12.57 -4.63
C ALA A 351 -18.52 11.84 -3.93
N PHE A 352 -18.18 10.86 -3.08
CA PHE A 352 -19.11 10.34 -2.08
C PHE A 352 -19.23 11.35 -0.94
N CYS A 353 -20.45 11.60 -0.46
CA CYS A 353 -20.71 12.58 0.60
C CYS A 353 -21.64 12.00 1.67
N ASP A 354 -21.35 12.27 2.94
CA ASP A 354 -22.13 11.79 4.10
C ASP A 354 -22.81 12.90 4.90
N GLY A 355 -22.74 14.14 4.41
CA GLY A 355 -23.28 15.33 5.06
C GLY A 355 -22.22 16.18 5.74
N THR A 356 -21.01 15.67 6.01
CA THR A 356 -19.89 16.47 6.57
C THR A 356 -18.56 16.21 5.87
N THR A 357 -18.35 15.01 5.33
CA THR A 357 -17.15 14.58 4.64
C THR A 357 -17.45 14.39 3.14
N ALA A 358 -16.45 14.62 2.30
CA ALA A 358 -16.44 14.20 0.91
C ALA A 358 -15.21 13.32 0.62
N LYS A 359 -15.38 12.29 -0.22
CA LYS A 359 -14.29 11.44 -0.74
C LYS A 359 -14.31 11.42 -2.25
N LEU A 360 -13.29 11.99 -2.88
CA LEU A 360 -13.22 12.15 -4.33
C LEU A 360 -12.94 10.81 -5.03
N MET A 361 -13.62 10.58 -6.14
CA MET A 361 -13.40 9.46 -7.05
C MET A 361 -12.39 9.87 -8.14
N PRO A 362 -11.76 8.92 -8.84
CA PRO A 362 -10.91 9.23 -9.99
C PRO A 362 -11.66 10.10 -10.99
N ALA A 363 -11.06 11.24 -11.35
CA ALA A 363 -11.67 12.15 -12.30
C ALA A 363 -11.95 11.44 -13.63
N ALA A 364 -13.08 11.77 -14.25
CA ALA A 364 -13.47 11.27 -15.56
C ALA A 364 -13.50 12.43 -16.57
N GLN A 365 -13.49 12.10 -17.85
CA GLN A 365 -13.82 13.04 -18.93
C GLN A 365 -14.80 12.37 -19.86
N ASP A 366 -15.88 13.09 -20.17
CA ASP A 366 -16.92 12.64 -21.09
C ASP A 366 -16.77 13.29 -22.48
N HIS A 367 -17.47 12.72 -23.45
CA HIS A 367 -17.54 13.22 -24.81
C HIS A 367 -18.99 13.51 -25.18
N LYS A 368 -19.45 14.75 -24.97
CA LYS A 368 -20.85 15.17 -25.22
C LYS A 368 -21.26 15.18 -26.69
N ARG A 369 -20.33 15.41 -27.61
CA ARG A 369 -20.63 15.60 -29.04
C ARG A 369 -20.93 14.28 -29.75
N ALA A 370 -21.94 14.28 -30.62
CA ALA A 370 -22.46 13.08 -31.29
C ALA A 370 -21.47 12.41 -32.25
N MET A 371 -20.61 13.19 -32.92
CA MET A 371 -19.71 12.72 -33.98
C MET A 371 -18.23 12.85 -33.60
N ASP A 372 -17.38 12.12 -34.30
CA ASP A 372 -15.92 12.17 -34.15
C ASP A 372 -15.38 13.61 -34.33
N ASN A 373 -14.24 13.88 -33.71
CA ASN A 373 -13.59 15.20 -33.62
C ASN A 373 -14.46 16.25 -32.91
N ASP A 374 -15.27 15.80 -31.95
CA ASP A 374 -16.18 16.63 -31.16
C ASP A 374 -17.16 17.47 -32.02
N LYS A 375 -17.68 16.87 -33.10
CA LYS A 375 -18.64 17.50 -34.02
C LYS A 375 -20.09 17.06 -33.76
N GLY A 376 -21.03 17.76 -34.37
CA GLY A 376 -22.46 17.44 -34.28
C GLY A 376 -23.13 18.01 -33.03
N LEU A 377 -24.38 17.61 -32.81
CA LEU A 377 -25.19 18.08 -31.68
C LEU A 377 -24.63 17.59 -30.34
N ASN A 378 -24.90 18.34 -29.27
CA ASN A 378 -24.67 17.87 -27.90
C ASN A 378 -25.64 16.73 -27.59
N THR A 379 -25.13 15.73 -26.88
CA THR A 379 -25.85 14.54 -26.44
C THR A 379 -25.76 14.41 -24.92
N GLY A 380 -26.33 13.35 -24.35
CA GLY A 380 -26.10 13.00 -22.95
C GLY A 380 -24.68 12.46 -22.67
N GLY A 381 -23.85 12.25 -23.70
CA GLY A 381 -22.52 11.65 -23.62
C GLY A 381 -22.41 10.45 -24.56
N MET A 382 -21.41 10.45 -25.44
CA MET A 382 -21.09 9.37 -26.39
C MET A 382 -19.97 8.44 -25.92
N GLY A 383 -19.36 8.75 -24.78
CA GLY A 383 -18.32 7.94 -24.14
C GLY A 383 -17.65 8.71 -23.01
N ALA A 384 -16.91 8.01 -22.17
CA ALA A 384 -16.13 8.57 -21.08
C ALA A 384 -14.89 7.71 -20.79
N TYR A 385 -13.95 8.25 -20.03
CA TYR A 385 -12.81 7.50 -19.52
C TYR A 385 -12.37 8.00 -18.13
N ALA A 386 -11.76 7.10 -17.35
CA ALA A 386 -11.20 7.38 -16.04
C ALA A 386 -9.96 6.49 -15.77
N PRO A 387 -8.95 6.96 -15.00
CA PRO A 387 -8.77 8.35 -14.57
C PRO A 387 -8.44 9.28 -15.75
N ALA A 388 -8.87 10.54 -15.65
CA ALA A 388 -8.59 11.59 -16.62
C ALA A 388 -7.17 12.17 -16.39
N PRO A 389 -6.20 11.96 -17.30
CA PRO A 389 -4.81 12.36 -17.07
C PRO A 389 -4.60 13.87 -16.95
N VAL A 390 -5.57 14.66 -17.41
CA VAL A 390 -5.53 16.11 -17.35
C VAL A 390 -5.72 16.64 -15.93
N VAL A 391 -6.30 15.86 -15.01
CA VAL A 391 -6.44 16.22 -13.60
C VAL A 391 -5.25 15.66 -12.83
N THR A 392 -4.29 16.52 -12.51
CA THR A 392 -3.11 16.17 -11.70
C THR A 392 -3.51 15.81 -10.27
N LYS A 393 -2.59 15.19 -9.51
CA LYS A 393 -2.85 14.87 -8.10
C LYS A 393 -3.15 16.12 -7.27
N ASP A 394 -2.36 17.18 -7.44
CA ASP A 394 -2.59 18.47 -6.77
C ASP A 394 -3.98 19.05 -7.08
N TRP A 395 -4.43 18.95 -8.34
CA TRP A 395 -5.79 19.37 -8.71
C TRP A 395 -6.87 18.44 -8.16
N GLN A 396 -6.62 17.13 -8.04
CA GLN A 396 -7.55 16.24 -7.35
C GLN A 396 -7.73 16.65 -5.89
N ASP A 397 -6.63 16.93 -5.19
CA ASP A 397 -6.69 17.33 -3.78
C ASP A 397 -7.41 18.69 -3.62
N GLU A 398 -7.11 19.66 -4.50
CA GLU A 398 -7.82 20.95 -4.51
C GLU A 398 -9.33 20.81 -4.80
N ILE A 399 -9.71 19.91 -5.71
CA ILE A 399 -11.12 19.65 -6.04
C ILE A 399 -11.82 18.90 -4.92
N GLU A 400 -11.14 17.98 -4.23
CA GLU A 400 -11.66 17.31 -3.04
C GLU A 400 -11.94 18.34 -1.93
N ASP A 401 -11.03 19.28 -1.68
CA ASP A 401 -11.23 20.39 -0.75
C ASP A 401 -12.42 21.30 -1.14
N MET A 402 -12.65 21.54 -2.44
CA MET A 402 -13.85 22.24 -2.91
C MET A 402 -15.13 21.46 -2.59
N CYS A 403 -15.11 20.13 -2.71
CA CYS A 403 -16.26 19.28 -2.39
C CYS A 403 -16.51 19.24 -0.88
N ILE A 404 -15.47 19.13 -0.05
CA ILE A 404 -15.57 19.17 1.41
C ILE A 404 -16.21 20.49 1.87
N ARG A 405 -15.69 21.64 1.40
CA ARG A 405 -16.28 22.96 1.73
C ARG A 405 -17.75 23.08 1.34
N THR A 406 -18.13 22.52 0.19
CA THR A 406 -19.53 22.48 -0.24
C THR A 406 -20.40 21.68 0.73
N VAL A 407 -19.96 20.48 1.12
CA VAL A 407 -20.70 19.61 2.03
C VAL A 407 -20.84 20.25 3.42
N GLU A 408 -19.76 20.80 3.96
CA GLU A 408 -19.75 21.53 5.24
C GLU A 408 -20.71 22.73 5.20
N LYS A 409 -20.65 23.55 4.15
CA LYS A 409 -21.54 24.72 4.01
C LYS A 409 -23.01 24.31 3.87
N MET A 410 -23.30 23.21 3.19
CA MET A 410 -24.66 22.67 3.11
C MET A 410 -25.18 22.20 4.47
N ALA A 411 -24.32 21.60 5.30
CA ALA A 411 -24.65 21.24 6.68
C ALA A 411 -24.89 22.47 7.57
N GLU A 412 -24.04 23.51 7.49
CA GLU A 412 -24.23 24.77 8.21
C GLU A 412 -25.59 25.42 7.92
N ARG A 413 -26.11 25.25 6.71
CA ARG A 413 -27.40 25.77 6.27
C ARG A 413 -28.60 24.92 6.71
N GLY A 414 -28.36 23.82 7.41
CA GLY A 414 -29.39 22.87 7.84
C GLY A 414 -29.91 21.95 6.73
N THR A 415 -29.19 21.87 5.60
CA THR A 415 -29.53 21.03 4.44
C THR A 415 -28.36 20.12 4.07
N PRO A 416 -27.91 19.23 4.97
CA PRO A 416 -26.71 18.42 4.76
C PRO A 416 -26.82 17.59 3.47
N TYR A 417 -25.70 17.52 2.75
CA TYR A 417 -25.63 16.86 1.45
C TYR A 417 -25.12 15.42 1.58
N VAL A 418 -25.98 14.43 1.34
CA VAL A 418 -25.67 13.00 1.37
C VAL A 418 -25.86 12.41 -0.02
N GLY A 419 -24.94 11.57 -0.49
CA GLY A 419 -25.04 10.92 -1.80
C GLY A 419 -23.78 11.11 -2.65
N VAL A 420 -23.96 11.33 -3.96
CA VAL A 420 -22.87 11.69 -4.85
C VAL A 420 -22.96 13.16 -5.23
N LEU A 421 -21.88 13.91 -4.98
CA LEU A 421 -21.70 15.25 -5.50
C LEU A 421 -20.85 15.15 -6.76
N TYR A 422 -21.42 15.49 -7.91
CA TYR A 422 -20.70 15.57 -9.17
C TYR A 422 -20.32 17.03 -9.39
N ALA A 423 -19.04 17.31 -9.49
CA ALA A 423 -18.46 18.61 -9.82
C ALA A 423 -18.02 18.63 -11.29
N GLY A 424 -18.64 19.48 -12.10
CA GLY A 424 -18.11 19.83 -13.42
C GLY A 424 -17.04 20.89 -13.26
N ILE A 425 -15.80 20.58 -13.64
CA ILE A 425 -14.64 21.46 -13.46
C ILE A 425 -14.08 21.87 -14.82
N MET A 426 -13.79 23.16 -14.96
CA MET A 426 -12.95 23.70 -16.03
C MET A 426 -11.54 23.89 -15.49
N LEU A 427 -10.55 23.29 -16.15
CA LEU A 427 -9.14 23.45 -15.80
C LEU A 427 -8.57 24.67 -16.53
N THR A 428 -8.53 25.80 -15.82
CA THR A 428 -8.06 27.09 -16.34
C THR A 428 -6.57 27.29 -16.03
N PRO A 429 -5.88 28.24 -16.70
CA PRO A 429 -4.50 28.59 -16.35
C PRO A 429 -4.31 28.99 -14.87
N GLU A 430 -5.37 29.50 -14.22
CA GLU A 430 -5.38 29.90 -12.83
C GLU A 430 -5.65 28.73 -11.86
N GLY A 431 -6.06 27.56 -12.37
CA GLY A 431 -6.40 26.34 -11.63
C GLY A 431 -7.82 25.82 -11.92
N PRO A 432 -8.30 24.81 -11.17
CA PRO A 432 -9.65 24.27 -11.32
C PRO A 432 -10.71 25.33 -10.99
N SER A 433 -11.74 25.41 -11.84
CA SER A 433 -12.87 26.34 -11.69
C SER A 433 -14.19 25.60 -11.84
N MET A 434 -15.10 25.77 -10.88
CA MET A 434 -16.41 25.12 -10.86
C MET A 434 -17.30 25.63 -12.00
N LEU A 435 -17.82 24.72 -12.83
CA LEU A 435 -18.81 25.00 -13.87
C LEU A 435 -20.23 24.84 -13.33
N GLU A 436 -20.49 23.69 -12.73
CA GLU A 436 -21.80 23.28 -12.23
C GLU A 436 -21.68 22.11 -11.26
N TYR A 437 -22.67 21.96 -10.38
CA TYR A 437 -22.90 20.73 -9.64
C TYR A 437 -24.04 19.92 -10.26
N ASN A 438 -23.89 18.61 -10.16
CA ASN A 438 -24.94 17.64 -10.37
C ASN A 438 -25.06 16.79 -9.09
N CYS A 439 -26.27 16.35 -8.79
CA CYS A 439 -26.59 15.78 -7.48
C CYS A 439 -26.63 14.24 -7.43
N ARG A 440 -25.98 13.62 -8.41
CA ARG A 440 -26.06 12.20 -8.74
C ARG A 440 -24.88 11.82 -9.63
N PHE A 441 -24.64 10.52 -9.71
CA PHE A 441 -23.72 9.92 -10.65
C PHE A 441 -23.98 10.36 -12.11
N GLY A 442 -22.91 10.59 -12.88
CA GLY A 442 -22.99 10.91 -14.31
C GLY A 442 -23.28 9.67 -15.18
N ASP A 443 -23.75 9.88 -16.40
CA ASP A 443 -23.95 8.81 -17.40
C ASP A 443 -23.40 9.35 -18.73
N PRO A 444 -22.22 8.89 -19.23
CA PRO A 444 -21.65 7.56 -18.95
C PRO A 444 -20.44 7.50 -18.01
N GLU A 445 -20.21 8.50 -17.15
CA GLU A 445 -19.04 8.52 -16.24
C GLU A 445 -19.07 7.38 -15.21
N THR A 446 -20.25 6.96 -14.77
CA THR A 446 -20.41 5.87 -13.79
C THR A 446 -19.84 4.56 -14.31
N GLU A 447 -20.04 4.30 -15.60
CA GLU A 447 -19.63 3.11 -16.33
C GLU A 447 -18.10 3.00 -16.50
N VAL A 448 -17.34 4.05 -16.14
CA VAL A 448 -15.87 4.03 -16.07
C VAL A 448 -15.31 4.21 -14.66
N VAL A 449 -16.02 4.90 -13.77
CA VAL A 449 -15.57 5.10 -12.38
C VAL A 449 -15.83 3.87 -11.51
N LEU A 450 -17.03 3.30 -11.51
CA LEU A 450 -17.37 2.16 -10.64
C LEU A 450 -16.58 0.87 -10.93
N PRO A 451 -16.20 0.52 -12.19
CA PRO A 451 -15.33 -0.62 -12.45
C PRO A 451 -13.95 -0.54 -11.78
N LEU A 452 -13.49 0.69 -11.50
CA LEU A 452 -12.22 0.95 -10.84
C LEU A 452 -12.31 0.91 -9.31
N LEU A 453 -13.51 0.93 -8.73
CA LEU A 453 -13.70 0.90 -7.28
C LEU A 453 -13.33 -0.50 -6.72
N GLU A 454 -12.44 -0.52 -5.72
CA GLU A 454 -12.06 -1.74 -4.99
C GLU A 454 -12.85 -1.91 -3.69
N THR A 455 -13.14 -0.80 -3.01
CA THR A 455 -13.95 -0.79 -1.79
C THR A 455 -15.40 -1.21 -2.08
N ASP A 456 -16.02 -1.97 -1.17
CA ASP A 456 -17.41 -2.41 -1.34
C ASP A 456 -18.37 -1.21 -1.41
N LEU A 457 -19.03 -1.04 -2.57
CA LEU A 457 -19.95 0.07 -2.82
C LEU A 457 -21.13 0.10 -1.83
N TYR A 458 -21.61 -1.05 -1.36
CA TYR A 458 -22.71 -1.08 -0.39
C TYR A 458 -22.26 -0.52 0.97
N GLU A 459 -21.06 -0.87 1.42
CA GLU A 459 -20.48 -0.31 2.65
C GLU A 459 -20.23 1.19 2.52
N THR A 460 -19.75 1.66 1.37
CA THR A 460 -19.59 3.10 1.12
C THR A 460 -20.93 3.83 1.18
N PHE A 461 -21.98 3.34 0.51
CA PHE A 461 -23.31 3.97 0.54
C PHE A 461 -23.95 3.94 1.93
N LYS A 462 -23.78 2.84 2.67
CA LYS A 462 -24.24 2.72 4.04
C LYS A 462 -23.55 3.76 4.92
N ALA A 463 -22.23 3.90 4.80
CA ALA A 463 -21.47 4.89 5.56
C ALA A 463 -21.85 6.34 5.21
N CYS A 464 -22.14 6.63 3.94
CA CYS A 464 -22.69 7.91 3.54
C CYS A 464 -24.05 8.20 4.20
N CYS A 465 -24.95 7.21 4.23
CA CYS A 465 -26.26 7.37 4.86
C CYS A 465 -26.18 7.51 6.39
N ASP A 466 -25.18 6.87 7.01
CA ASP A 466 -25.00 6.82 8.46
C ASP A 466 -24.12 7.97 9.01
N GLY A 467 -23.48 8.75 8.13
CA GLY A 467 -22.68 9.91 8.51
C GLY A 467 -21.27 9.57 9.01
N ASN A 468 -20.69 8.46 8.54
CA ASN A 468 -19.37 7.99 8.96
C ASN A 468 -18.45 7.60 7.78
N LEU A 469 -18.59 8.29 6.64
CA LEU A 469 -17.74 8.07 5.46
C LEU A 469 -16.25 8.35 5.76
N GLY A 470 -15.96 9.27 6.69
CA GLY A 470 -14.59 9.55 7.15
C GLY A 470 -13.86 8.33 7.74
N GLU A 471 -14.59 7.29 8.14
CA GLU A 471 -14.04 6.05 8.71
C GLU A 471 -13.71 4.99 7.64
N VAL A 472 -14.21 5.19 6.41
CA VAL A 472 -14.08 4.26 5.28
C VAL A 472 -12.91 4.65 4.39
N ASP A 473 -11.99 3.70 4.18
CA ASP A 473 -10.91 3.83 3.19
C ASP A 473 -11.45 3.48 1.79
N VAL A 474 -11.86 4.50 1.04
CA VAL A 474 -12.39 4.36 -0.32
C VAL A 474 -11.23 4.27 -1.30
N ARG A 475 -11.00 3.08 -1.84
CA ARG A 475 -9.87 2.78 -2.73
C ARG A 475 -10.32 2.43 -4.14
N PHE A 476 -9.49 2.82 -5.10
CA PHE A 476 -9.66 2.53 -6.51
C PHE A 476 -8.39 1.84 -7.04
N LYS A 477 -8.55 1.00 -8.06
CA LYS A 477 -7.48 0.20 -8.67
C LYS A 477 -6.36 1.09 -9.21
N ASP A 478 -5.17 0.96 -8.63
CA ASP A 478 -3.99 1.68 -9.11
C ASP A 478 -3.44 1.08 -10.43
N GLY A 479 -2.95 1.95 -11.32
CA GLY A 479 -2.44 1.56 -12.64
C GLY A 479 -3.48 1.07 -13.67
N PHE A 480 -4.77 0.98 -13.29
CA PHE A 480 -5.86 0.62 -14.20
C PHE A 480 -6.56 1.85 -14.77
N SER A 481 -7.15 1.68 -15.95
CA SER A 481 -8.03 2.67 -16.57
C SER A 481 -9.25 1.97 -17.15
N ALA A 482 -10.34 2.71 -17.22
CA ALA A 482 -11.56 2.29 -17.90
C ALA A 482 -11.93 3.32 -18.98
N CYS A 483 -12.39 2.82 -20.12
CA CYS A 483 -12.92 3.62 -21.22
C CYS A 483 -14.24 3.03 -21.64
N THR A 484 -15.27 3.84 -21.80
CA THR A 484 -16.60 3.41 -22.25
C THR A 484 -16.99 4.12 -23.53
N VAL A 485 -17.53 3.35 -24.48
CA VAL A 485 -18.03 3.85 -25.76
C VAL A 485 -19.53 3.59 -25.82
N ILE A 486 -20.31 4.64 -26.10
CA ILE A 486 -21.75 4.51 -26.26
C ILE A 486 -22.08 4.03 -27.68
N CYS A 487 -22.80 2.91 -27.74
CA CYS A 487 -23.49 2.45 -28.93
C CYS A 487 -24.92 3.02 -28.89
N ALA A 488 -25.20 3.96 -29.79
CA ALA A 488 -26.47 4.65 -29.92
C ALA A 488 -27.26 4.16 -31.15
N ALA A 489 -28.59 4.35 -31.14
CA ALA A 489 -29.42 4.14 -32.31
C ALA A 489 -29.15 5.25 -33.35
N LEU A 490 -28.98 4.88 -34.62
CA LEU A 490 -28.70 5.80 -35.71
C LEU A 490 -29.77 6.91 -35.78
N GLY A 491 -29.33 8.17 -35.75
CA GLY A 491 -30.20 9.36 -35.69
C GLY A 491 -30.27 10.05 -34.33
N TYR A 492 -29.74 9.44 -33.26
CA TYR A 492 -29.56 10.12 -31.97
C TYR A 492 -28.54 11.29 -32.10
N PRO A 493 -28.76 12.48 -31.48
CA PRO A 493 -29.77 12.82 -30.47
C PRO A 493 -31.13 13.30 -31.01
N GLU A 494 -31.34 13.27 -32.32
CA GLU A 494 -32.60 13.62 -32.96
C GLU A 494 -33.58 12.44 -32.95
N LYS A 495 -34.33 12.21 -34.04
CA LYS A 495 -35.26 11.09 -34.15
C LYS A 495 -34.50 9.80 -34.47
N TYR A 496 -34.65 8.79 -33.61
CA TYR A 496 -34.01 7.48 -33.74
C TYR A 496 -35.04 6.35 -33.75
N PRO A 497 -34.74 5.21 -34.40
CA PRO A 497 -35.59 4.01 -34.39
C PRO A 497 -35.53 3.27 -33.04
N LYS A 498 -36.65 2.65 -32.66
CA LYS A 498 -36.78 1.75 -31.51
C LYS A 498 -37.19 0.35 -32.00
N GLY A 499 -37.02 -0.66 -31.14
CA GLY A 499 -37.39 -2.04 -31.45
C GLY A 499 -36.40 -2.78 -32.34
N LEU A 500 -35.19 -2.24 -32.53
CA LEU A 500 -34.15 -2.89 -33.32
C LEU A 500 -33.54 -4.05 -32.53
N LYS A 501 -33.24 -5.16 -33.20
CA LYS A 501 -32.62 -6.32 -32.56
C LYS A 501 -31.15 -6.04 -32.24
N VAL A 502 -30.76 -6.28 -30.99
CA VAL A 502 -29.38 -6.17 -30.50
C VAL A 502 -28.73 -7.54 -30.52
N THR A 503 -27.62 -7.68 -31.25
CA THR A 503 -26.83 -8.92 -31.33
C THR A 503 -25.37 -8.66 -30.94
N GLY A 504 -24.61 -9.70 -30.63
CA GLY A 504 -23.19 -9.57 -30.27
C GLY A 504 -22.89 -9.48 -28.78
N LEU A 505 -23.93 -9.49 -27.92
CA LEU A 505 -23.79 -9.24 -26.48
C LEU A 505 -22.94 -10.30 -25.78
N GLN A 506 -23.13 -11.58 -26.12
CA GLN A 506 -22.36 -12.68 -25.53
C GLN A 506 -20.91 -12.68 -26.04
N GLU A 507 -20.71 -12.40 -27.33
CA GLU A 507 -19.37 -12.30 -27.92
C GLU A 507 -18.58 -11.14 -27.33
N ALA A 508 -19.21 -9.99 -27.09
CA ALA A 508 -18.58 -8.85 -26.41
C ALA A 508 -18.26 -9.17 -24.95
N ALA A 509 -19.19 -9.79 -24.21
CA ALA A 509 -19.00 -10.16 -22.81
C ALA A 509 -17.95 -11.27 -22.61
N GLY A 510 -17.65 -12.06 -23.63
CA GLY A 510 -16.59 -13.07 -23.62
C GLY A 510 -15.18 -12.52 -23.79
N ILE A 511 -15.01 -11.23 -24.09
CA ILE A 511 -13.70 -10.59 -24.19
C ILE A 511 -13.23 -10.16 -22.81
N ASP A 512 -12.02 -10.58 -22.44
CA ASP A 512 -11.44 -10.20 -21.15
C ASP A 512 -11.32 -8.67 -20.99
N GLY A 513 -11.68 -8.19 -19.81
CA GLY A 513 -11.75 -6.76 -19.49
C GLY A 513 -12.91 -5.97 -20.12
N VAL A 514 -13.85 -6.60 -20.84
CA VAL A 514 -15.03 -5.93 -21.39
C VAL A 514 -16.26 -6.13 -20.49
N LYS A 515 -17.00 -5.04 -20.24
CA LYS A 515 -18.34 -5.07 -19.65
C LYS A 515 -19.30 -4.25 -20.51
N VAL A 516 -20.45 -4.84 -20.84
CA VAL A 516 -21.53 -4.16 -21.56
C VAL A 516 -22.61 -3.75 -20.57
N TYR A 517 -22.78 -2.45 -20.36
CA TYR A 517 -23.89 -1.89 -19.60
C TYR A 517 -25.02 -1.51 -20.55
N HIS A 518 -26.24 -1.88 -20.17
CA HIS A 518 -27.43 -1.56 -20.95
C HIS A 518 -28.02 -0.24 -20.47
N ALA A 519 -28.34 0.64 -21.42
CA ALA A 519 -29.08 1.88 -21.18
C ALA A 519 -30.50 1.73 -21.76
N GLY A 520 -30.74 2.19 -22.98
CA GLY A 520 -32.02 2.06 -23.67
C GLY A 520 -32.24 0.69 -24.30
N THR A 521 -32.38 -0.37 -23.50
CA THR A 521 -32.80 -1.71 -23.98
C THR A 521 -34.05 -2.24 -23.28
N SER A 522 -34.75 -3.14 -23.94
CA SER A 522 -35.91 -3.88 -23.41
C SER A 522 -35.87 -5.34 -23.89
N LEU A 523 -36.59 -6.23 -23.21
CA LEU A 523 -36.72 -7.63 -23.62
C LEU A 523 -38.10 -7.87 -24.23
N ALA A 524 -38.13 -8.51 -25.41
CA ALA A 524 -39.36 -8.96 -26.03
C ALA A 524 -39.12 -10.30 -26.72
N SER A 525 -39.95 -11.30 -26.43
CA SER A 525 -39.89 -12.64 -27.05
C SER A 525 -38.51 -13.32 -26.95
N GLY A 526 -37.75 -13.06 -25.88
CA GLY A 526 -36.40 -13.60 -25.67
C GLY A 526 -35.26 -12.82 -26.33
N ASP A 527 -35.57 -11.81 -27.15
CA ASP A 527 -34.60 -10.93 -27.78
C ASP A 527 -34.40 -9.62 -26.99
N THR A 528 -33.19 -9.08 -27.02
CA THR A 528 -32.89 -7.73 -26.53
C THR A 528 -33.12 -6.72 -27.66
N LEU A 529 -33.99 -5.74 -27.42
CA LEU A 529 -34.38 -4.71 -28.39
C LEU A 529 -33.99 -3.31 -27.92
N THR A 530 -33.72 -2.40 -28.86
CA THR A 530 -33.50 -0.96 -28.56
C THR A 530 -34.78 -0.29 -28.05
N SER A 531 -34.69 0.52 -26.99
CA SER A 531 -35.82 1.25 -26.39
C SER A 531 -35.52 2.73 -26.13
N GLY A 532 -34.27 3.16 -26.27
CA GLY A 532 -33.79 4.53 -26.10
C GLY A 532 -32.73 4.95 -27.12
N GLY A 533 -32.32 6.22 -27.07
CA GLY A 533 -31.35 6.79 -28.00
C GLY A 533 -29.93 6.27 -27.77
N ARG A 534 -29.44 6.36 -26.52
CA ARG A 534 -28.26 5.61 -26.06
C ARG A 534 -28.71 4.21 -25.68
N VAL A 535 -28.11 3.19 -26.29
CA VAL A 535 -28.59 1.80 -26.15
C VAL A 535 -27.67 1.02 -25.22
N LEU A 536 -26.36 1.03 -25.46
CA LEU A 536 -25.36 0.31 -24.67
C LEU A 536 -24.16 1.20 -24.38
N ALA A 537 -23.53 1.00 -23.22
CA ALA A 537 -22.20 1.49 -22.91
C ALA A 537 -21.23 0.29 -22.86
N VAL A 538 -20.30 0.23 -23.80
CA VAL A 538 -19.30 -0.85 -23.87
C VAL A 538 -18.03 -0.36 -23.21
N THR A 539 -17.78 -0.83 -21.98
CA THR A 539 -16.63 -0.45 -21.17
C THR A 539 -15.51 -1.47 -21.32
N GLY A 540 -14.32 -1.00 -21.68
CA GLY A 540 -13.07 -1.74 -21.57
C GLY A 540 -12.27 -1.28 -20.35
N MET A 541 -11.76 -2.22 -19.57
CA MET A 541 -10.88 -1.99 -18.42
C MET A 541 -9.56 -2.73 -18.64
N SER A 542 -8.44 -2.04 -18.43
CA SER A 542 -7.10 -2.62 -18.56
C SER A 542 -6.07 -1.79 -17.77
N ARG A 543 -4.86 -2.32 -17.60
CA ARG A 543 -3.71 -1.52 -17.17
C ARG A 543 -3.38 -0.48 -18.25
N GLY A 544 -3.51 0.79 -17.88
CA GLY A 544 -3.30 1.96 -18.75
C GLY A 544 -4.44 2.30 -19.73
N LEU A 545 -4.67 3.60 -19.95
CA LEU A 545 -5.75 4.15 -20.76
C LEU A 545 -5.73 3.67 -22.23
N LYS A 546 -4.56 3.59 -22.87
CA LYS A 546 -4.43 3.13 -24.27
C LYS A 546 -4.99 1.71 -24.46
N ASN A 547 -4.71 0.82 -23.52
CA ASN A 547 -5.20 -0.56 -23.57
C ASN A 547 -6.70 -0.61 -23.25
N ALA A 548 -7.17 0.17 -22.28
CA ALA A 548 -8.60 0.25 -21.96
C ALA A 548 -9.44 0.70 -23.16
N ILE A 549 -8.95 1.68 -23.92
CA ILE A 549 -9.56 2.13 -25.19
C ILE A 549 -9.62 0.98 -26.21
N LYS A 550 -8.49 0.29 -26.43
CA LYS A 550 -8.43 -0.86 -27.36
C LYS A 550 -9.41 -1.96 -26.95
N THR A 551 -9.49 -2.29 -25.66
CA THR A 551 -10.40 -3.28 -25.11
C THR A 551 -11.86 -2.86 -25.34
N ALA A 552 -12.22 -1.60 -25.08
CA ALA A 552 -13.57 -1.09 -25.30
C ALA A 552 -14.00 -1.25 -26.77
N TYR A 553 -13.16 -0.80 -27.71
CA TYR A 553 -13.45 -0.92 -29.15
C TYR A 553 -13.48 -2.38 -29.64
N SER A 554 -12.72 -3.28 -29.02
CA SER A 554 -12.82 -4.71 -29.32
C SER A 554 -14.20 -5.28 -28.95
N GLY A 555 -14.79 -4.82 -27.84
CA GLY A 555 -16.18 -5.12 -27.46
C GLY A 555 -17.19 -4.51 -28.43
N VAL A 556 -17.03 -3.21 -28.76
CA VAL A 556 -17.91 -2.50 -29.71
C VAL A 556 -17.97 -3.22 -31.06
N SER A 557 -16.83 -3.77 -31.53
CA SER A 557 -16.74 -4.48 -32.81
C SER A 557 -17.64 -5.74 -32.91
N LYS A 558 -18.14 -6.24 -31.78
CA LYS A 558 -19.04 -7.40 -31.73
C LYS A 558 -20.51 -7.00 -31.77
N ILE A 559 -20.84 -5.80 -31.28
CA ILE A 559 -22.21 -5.33 -31.13
C ILE A 559 -22.80 -4.87 -32.47
N ASN A 560 -24.06 -5.22 -32.73
CA ASN A 560 -24.81 -4.71 -33.88
C ASN A 560 -26.28 -4.44 -33.51
N PHE A 561 -26.85 -3.38 -34.09
CA PHE A 561 -28.30 -3.09 -34.05
C PHE A 561 -28.86 -3.27 -35.45
N THR A 562 -29.83 -4.16 -35.63
CA THR A 562 -30.40 -4.51 -36.94
C THR A 562 -31.89 -4.24 -37.00
N ASP A 563 -32.36 -3.73 -38.14
CA ASP A 563 -33.79 -3.67 -38.44
C ASP A 563 -34.33 -5.01 -38.98
N GLU A 564 -35.62 -5.05 -39.29
CA GLU A 564 -36.31 -6.25 -39.81
C GLU A 564 -35.76 -6.77 -41.15
N HIS A 565 -34.99 -5.94 -41.87
CA HIS A 565 -34.33 -6.30 -43.12
C HIS A 565 -32.83 -6.61 -42.95
N GLY A 566 -32.33 -6.61 -41.71
CA GLY A 566 -30.93 -6.89 -41.39
C GLY A 566 -29.97 -5.72 -41.62
N ALA A 567 -30.47 -4.51 -41.88
CA ALA A 567 -29.60 -3.35 -42.07
C ALA A 567 -29.11 -2.80 -40.72
N GLY A 568 -27.81 -2.48 -40.65
CA GLY A 568 -27.18 -1.90 -39.47
C GLY A 568 -27.70 -0.49 -39.17
N LYS A 569 -28.15 -0.26 -37.94
CA LYS A 569 -28.69 1.01 -37.43
C LYS A 569 -27.99 1.46 -36.14
N MET A 570 -26.72 1.08 -35.97
CA MET A 570 -25.88 1.49 -34.85
C MET A 570 -25.03 2.69 -35.22
N HIS A 571 -24.84 3.60 -34.26
CA HIS A 571 -23.92 4.74 -34.32
C HIS A 571 -23.06 4.77 -33.06
N ASN A 572 -21.75 4.93 -33.21
CA ASN A 572 -20.81 5.15 -32.11
C ASN A 572 -19.66 6.03 -32.60
N ARG A 573 -18.99 6.72 -31.68
CA ARG A 573 -17.73 7.42 -31.99
C ARG A 573 -16.57 6.45 -32.10
N THR A 574 -15.53 6.84 -32.83
CA THR A 574 -14.28 6.06 -33.01
C THR A 574 -13.06 6.69 -32.35
N ASP A 575 -13.23 7.85 -31.72
CA ASP A 575 -12.17 8.69 -31.16
C ASP A 575 -12.36 9.01 -29.66
N ILE A 576 -13.18 8.25 -28.92
CA ILE A 576 -13.28 8.39 -27.46
C ILE A 576 -11.88 8.32 -26.83
N ALA A 577 -11.57 9.29 -25.96
CA ALA A 577 -10.29 9.47 -25.29
C ALA A 577 -9.08 9.82 -26.19
N HIS A 578 -9.26 10.12 -27.48
CA HIS A 578 -8.13 10.40 -28.40
C HIS A 578 -7.22 11.56 -27.94
N ARG A 579 -7.79 12.58 -27.28
CA ARG A 579 -7.04 13.73 -26.73
C ARG A 579 -6.14 13.32 -25.57
N ALA A 580 -6.62 12.45 -24.68
CA ALA A 580 -5.85 11.94 -23.54
C ALA A 580 -4.86 10.84 -23.94
N ALA A 581 -5.21 9.98 -24.89
CA ALA A 581 -4.35 8.91 -25.39
C ALA A 581 -3.08 9.43 -26.09
N ASN A 582 -3.12 10.67 -26.60
CA ASN A 582 -2.03 11.34 -27.30
C ASN A 582 -1.45 12.53 -26.50
N ALA A 583 -1.65 12.56 -25.18
CA ALA A 583 -1.05 13.61 -24.34
C ALA A 583 0.48 13.59 -24.49
N LYS A 584 1.06 14.74 -24.83
CA LYS A 584 2.51 14.93 -25.00
C LYS A 584 3.14 15.29 -23.67
N LEU A 585 4.31 14.72 -23.34
CA LEU A 585 5.11 15.16 -22.20
C LEU A 585 5.52 16.63 -22.40
N ARG A 586 5.22 17.49 -21.42
CA ARG A 586 5.49 18.92 -21.50
C ARG A 586 6.85 19.25 -20.90
N ILE A 587 7.77 19.73 -21.74
CA ILE A 587 9.18 19.89 -21.39
C ILE A 587 9.53 21.37 -21.20
N GLY A 588 10.12 21.69 -20.04
CA GLY A 588 10.83 22.93 -19.78
C GLY A 588 12.32 22.79 -20.08
N VAL A 589 12.95 23.82 -20.62
CA VAL A 589 14.38 23.80 -20.97
C VAL A 589 15.12 24.93 -20.28
N LEU A 590 16.22 24.61 -19.60
CA LEU A 590 17.18 25.57 -19.05
C LEU A 590 18.46 25.54 -19.88
N GLY A 591 18.95 26.69 -20.32
CA GLY A 591 20.24 26.73 -21.04
C GLY A 591 20.93 28.08 -21.05
N SER A 592 22.27 28.06 -21.01
CA SER A 592 23.11 29.27 -21.03
C SER A 592 23.92 29.42 -22.33
N THR A 593 23.92 28.41 -23.18
CA THR A 593 24.78 28.31 -24.37
C THR A 593 23.95 28.25 -25.65
N ARG A 594 24.53 27.70 -26.74
CA ARG A 594 23.82 27.44 -28.00
C ARG A 594 22.79 26.31 -27.86
N GLY A 595 22.89 25.47 -26.83
CA GLY A 595 22.01 24.33 -26.60
C GLY A 595 22.00 23.37 -27.79
N THR A 596 23.18 22.92 -28.23
CA THR A 596 23.35 22.02 -29.39
C THR A 596 22.54 20.73 -29.25
N ALA A 597 22.54 20.13 -28.06
CA ALA A 597 21.80 18.91 -27.76
C ALA A 597 20.26 19.06 -27.84
N LEU A 598 19.71 20.28 -27.81
CA LEU A 598 18.27 20.52 -27.98
C LEU A 598 17.81 20.31 -29.44
N GLY A 599 18.71 20.45 -30.43
CA GLY A 599 18.37 20.31 -31.84
C GLY A 599 17.78 18.94 -32.19
N PRO A 600 18.46 17.82 -31.87
CA PRO A 600 17.94 16.47 -32.09
C PRO A 600 16.61 16.20 -31.39
N VAL A 601 16.40 16.74 -30.18
CA VAL A 601 15.14 16.63 -29.44
C VAL A 601 13.99 17.32 -30.19
N ILE A 602 14.23 18.54 -30.69
CA ILE A 602 13.25 19.30 -31.48
C ILE A 602 12.85 18.53 -32.75
N GLU A 603 13.83 18.00 -33.49
CA GLU A 603 13.55 17.24 -34.71
C GLU A 603 12.82 15.93 -34.39
N ALA A 604 13.19 15.24 -33.32
CA ALA A 604 12.50 14.04 -32.86
C ALA A 604 11.03 14.29 -32.48
N ILE A 605 10.73 15.44 -31.88
CA ILE A 605 9.35 15.87 -31.61
C ILE A 605 8.59 16.16 -32.91
N LYS A 606 9.19 16.89 -33.85
CA LYS A 606 8.57 17.23 -35.14
C LYS A 606 8.27 16.02 -36.01
N GLU A 607 9.19 15.05 -36.02
CA GLU A 607 9.04 13.78 -36.74
C GLU A 607 8.08 12.81 -36.05
N GLY A 608 7.59 13.14 -34.86
CA GLY A 608 6.70 12.29 -34.08
C GLY A 608 7.39 11.08 -33.42
N ARG A 609 8.72 11.05 -33.40
CA ARG A 609 9.51 10.03 -32.66
C ARG A 609 9.37 10.19 -31.15
N LEU A 610 9.31 11.45 -30.67
CA LEU A 610 9.03 11.77 -29.28
C LEU A 610 7.61 12.30 -29.13
N ASN A 611 6.80 11.65 -28.30
CA ASN A 611 5.48 12.14 -27.90
C ASN A 611 5.61 13.19 -26.78
N ALA A 612 6.25 14.31 -27.11
CA ALA A 612 6.54 15.40 -26.19
C ALA A 612 6.35 16.78 -26.88
N GLU A 613 6.26 17.84 -26.09
CA GLU A 613 6.29 19.22 -26.56
C GLU A 613 7.16 20.09 -25.65
N ILE A 614 7.83 21.09 -26.22
CA ILE A 614 8.61 22.06 -25.43
C ILE A 614 7.69 23.24 -25.12
N VAL A 615 7.49 23.53 -23.83
CA VAL A 615 6.56 24.56 -23.37
C VAL A 615 7.26 25.80 -22.85
N ALA A 616 8.53 25.67 -22.41
CA ALA A 616 9.33 26.80 -21.96
C ALA A 616 10.82 26.63 -22.29
N VAL A 617 11.48 27.76 -22.60
CA VAL A 617 12.94 27.87 -22.70
C VAL A 617 13.40 29.08 -21.88
N VAL A 618 14.12 28.81 -20.79
CA VAL A 618 14.59 29.84 -19.85
C VAL A 618 16.11 29.91 -19.86
N SER A 619 16.65 31.13 -19.88
CA SER A 619 18.09 31.37 -19.83
C SER A 619 18.47 32.42 -18.79
N ASN A 620 19.62 32.21 -18.17
CA ASN A 620 20.30 33.19 -17.32
C ASN A 620 21.13 34.22 -18.11
N ARG A 621 21.14 34.15 -19.44
CA ARG A 621 21.88 35.07 -20.32
C ARG A 621 20.96 35.65 -21.39
N SER A 622 20.82 36.98 -21.40
CA SER A 622 19.89 37.67 -22.30
C SER A 622 20.18 37.51 -23.79
N LYS A 623 21.43 37.18 -24.15
CA LYS A 623 21.90 36.95 -25.52
C LYS A 623 22.23 35.47 -25.81
N ALA A 624 21.74 34.52 -25.00
CA ALA A 624 21.99 33.10 -25.27
C ALA A 624 21.27 32.64 -26.55
N PRO A 625 21.97 32.00 -27.52
CA PRO A 625 21.33 31.54 -28.75
C PRO A 625 20.22 30.49 -28.55
N ILE A 626 20.18 29.79 -27.40
CA ILE A 626 19.09 28.88 -27.07
C ILE A 626 17.73 29.60 -26.96
N LEU A 627 17.70 30.90 -26.60
CA LEU A 627 16.47 31.68 -26.59
C LEU A 627 15.93 31.89 -28.00
N ASP A 628 16.80 32.03 -29.01
CA ASP A 628 16.34 32.15 -30.40
C ASP A 628 15.76 30.82 -30.91
N LYS A 629 16.29 29.69 -30.44
CA LYS A 629 15.67 28.36 -30.66
C LYS A 629 14.31 28.24 -29.99
N GLY A 630 14.15 28.72 -28.76
CA GLY A 630 12.84 28.75 -28.09
C GLY A 630 11.80 29.54 -28.90
N ARG A 631 12.19 30.74 -29.38
CA ARG A 631 11.33 31.59 -30.22
C ARG A 631 10.93 30.94 -31.55
N SER A 632 11.78 30.10 -32.14
CA SER A 632 11.48 29.45 -33.42
C SER A 632 10.52 28.25 -33.31
N LEU A 633 10.24 27.77 -32.10
CA LEU A 633 9.32 26.64 -31.86
C LEU A 633 7.84 27.03 -31.91
N GLY A 634 7.52 28.33 -31.87
CA GLY A 634 6.17 28.85 -32.02
C GLY A 634 5.78 29.86 -30.93
N PRO A 635 4.67 30.60 -31.13
CA PRO A 635 4.23 31.66 -30.22
C PRO A 635 3.74 31.15 -28.86
N THR A 636 3.47 29.85 -28.73
CA THR A 636 2.99 29.22 -27.49
C THR A 636 4.12 28.80 -26.55
N VAL A 637 5.39 28.85 -26.98
CA VAL A 637 6.54 28.46 -26.17
C VAL A 637 7.05 29.65 -25.36
N VAL A 638 6.97 29.56 -24.04
CA VAL A 638 7.43 30.62 -23.13
C VAL A 638 8.95 30.73 -23.19
N THR A 639 9.45 31.78 -23.84
CA THR A 639 10.90 32.01 -23.97
C THR A 639 11.34 33.21 -23.17
N LYS A 640 12.07 33.02 -22.07
CA LYS A 640 12.34 34.08 -21.09
C LYS A 640 13.80 34.14 -20.62
N PHE A 641 14.34 35.36 -20.54
CA PHE A 641 15.58 35.64 -19.83
C PHE A 641 15.27 36.01 -18.38
N VAL A 642 15.99 35.42 -17.44
CA VAL A 642 15.94 35.77 -16.01
C VAL A 642 17.30 36.32 -15.61
N SER A 643 17.32 37.52 -15.01
CA SER A 643 18.55 38.17 -14.58
C SER A 643 18.98 37.66 -13.22
N CYS A 644 20.22 37.16 -13.12
CA CYS A 644 20.81 36.77 -11.84
C CYS A 644 21.20 37.97 -10.96
N LYS A 645 21.20 39.20 -11.52
CA LYS A 645 21.76 40.38 -10.86
C LYS A 645 20.90 40.77 -9.65
N GLY A 646 21.49 40.67 -8.46
CA GLY A 646 20.84 41.07 -7.20
C GLY A 646 19.98 39.99 -6.53
N LEU A 647 19.98 38.76 -7.05
CA LEU A 647 19.24 37.63 -6.48
C LEU A 647 20.20 36.62 -5.86
N THR A 648 19.80 36.02 -4.74
CA THR A 648 20.44 34.80 -4.23
C THR A 648 20.13 33.61 -5.16
N ARG A 649 20.87 32.51 -5.02
CA ARG A 649 20.64 31.29 -5.82
C ARG A 649 19.20 30.75 -5.64
N PRO A 650 18.68 30.54 -4.41
CA PRO A 650 17.28 30.14 -4.22
C PRO A 650 16.25 31.13 -4.78
N GLN A 651 16.48 32.45 -4.65
CA GLN A 651 15.57 33.46 -5.19
C GLN A 651 15.49 33.41 -6.73
N TYR A 652 16.64 33.27 -7.37
CA TYR A 652 16.71 33.11 -8.82
C TYR A 652 16.06 31.80 -9.27
N ASP A 653 16.36 30.69 -8.60
CA ASP A 653 15.83 29.37 -8.96
C ASP A 653 14.31 29.28 -8.73
N SER A 654 13.77 29.96 -7.71
CA SER A 654 12.34 30.12 -7.47
C SER A 654 11.62 30.87 -8.61
N GLU A 655 12.23 31.94 -9.15
CA GLU A 655 11.69 32.67 -10.30
C GLU A 655 11.68 31.80 -11.56
N VAL A 656 12.74 31.01 -11.76
CA VAL A 656 12.83 30.04 -12.87
C VAL A 656 11.77 28.95 -12.74
N THR A 657 11.62 28.32 -11.56
CA THR A 657 10.58 27.32 -11.30
C THR A 657 9.19 27.88 -11.54
N SER A 658 8.92 29.11 -11.08
CA SER A 658 7.61 29.76 -11.31
C SER A 658 7.28 29.91 -12.79
N ILE A 659 8.27 30.26 -13.62
CA ILE A 659 8.08 30.37 -15.08
C ILE A 659 7.82 29.00 -15.71
N LEU A 660 8.56 27.97 -15.31
CA LEU A 660 8.42 26.61 -15.83
C LEU A 660 7.06 26.01 -15.45
N VAL A 661 6.63 26.18 -14.20
CA VAL A 661 5.33 25.73 -13.70
C VAL A 661 4.19 26.47 -14.39
N ALA A 662 4.29 27.80 -14.55
CA ALA A 662 3.28 28.59 -15.25
C ALA A 662 3.15 28.22 -16.75
N ALA A 663 4.25 27.77 -17.38
CA ALA A 663 4.21 27.22 -18.74
C ALA A 663 3.64 25.79 -18.79
N GLY A 664 3.44 25.16 -17.64
CA GLY A 664 2.96 23.79 -17.46
C GLY A 664 4.02 22.74 -17.85
N ALA A 665 5.29 22.96 -17.49
CA ALA A 665 6.34 21.98 -17.65
C ALA A 665 6.20 20.83 -16.62
N GLU A 666 6.34 19.59 -17.09
CA GLU A 666 6.33 18.37 -16.27
C GLU A 666 7.74 17.85 -15.99
N VAL A 667 8.67 18.09 -16.91
CA VAL A 667 10.09 17.69 -16.84
C VAL A 667 10.97 18.87 -17.26
N VAL A 668 12.15 19.00 -16.66
CA VAL A 668 13.14 20.04 -16.97
C VAL A 668 14.39 19.44 -17.58
N LEU A 669 14.82 19.95 -18.74
CA LEU A 669 16.10 19.61 -19.37
C LEU A 669 17.12 20.74 -19.14
N CYS A 670 18.22 20.43 -18.48
CA CYS A 670 19.39 21.31 -18.39
C CYS A 670 20.30 21.08 -19.60
N VAL A 671 20.26 22.01 -20.57
CA VAL A 671 20.99 21.91 -21.83
C VAL A 671 22.11 22.96 -21.86
N GLY A 672 23.28 22.58 -21.34
CA GLY A 672 24.42 23.49 -21.20
C GLY A 672 24.07 24.69 -20.31
N PHE A 673 23.46 24.42 -19.15
CA PHE A 673 23.09 25.43 -18.17
C PHE A 673 24.27 25.67 -17.21
N MET A 674 24.90 26.83 -17.34
CA MET A 674 26.19 27.16 -16.69
C MET A 674 25.99 27.70 -15.27
N ARG A 675 25.16 27.03 -14.47
CA ARG A 675 24.85 27.37 -13.08
C ARG A 675 24.51 26.13 -12.27
N ILE A 676 24.96 26.10 -11.03
CA ILE A 676 24.53 25.13 -10.03
C ILE A 676 23.15 25.56 -9.48
N LEU A 677 22.21 24.62 -9.34
CA LEU A 677 20.80 24.84 -8.97
C LEU A 677 20.56 24.55 -7.49
N SER A 678 19.88 25.41 -6.72
CA SER A 678 19.72 25.27 -5.26
C SER A 678 19.07 23.95 -4.84
N SER A 679 19.29 23.55 -3.59
CA SER A 679 18.55 22.45 -2.93
C SER A 679 17.04 22.55 -3.18
N ASP A 680 16.45 23.74 -2.98
CA ASP A 680 15.02 23.98 -3.17
C ASP A 680 14.54 23.67 -4.61
N PHE A 681 15.41 23.85 -5.61
CA PHE A 681 15.09 23.53 -6.99
C PHE A 681 15.17 22.03 -7.22
N CYS A 682 16.24 21.39 -6.73
CA CYS A 682 16.45 19.95 -6.83
C CYS A 682 15.33 19.18 -6.12
N ASP A 683 14.89 19.64 -4.95
CA ASP A 683 13.78 19.06 -4.20
C ASP A 683 12.44 19.20 -4.96
N PHE A 684 12.14 20.40 -5.48
CA PHE A 684 10.91 20.64 -6.23
C PHE A 684 10.83 19.83 -7.52
N TRP A 685 11.96 19.69 -8.23
CA TRP A 685 12.07 18.93 -9.47
C TRP A 685 12.69 17.54 -9.29
N ALA A 686 12.61 16.97 -8.09
CA ALA A 686 13.17 15.66 -7.79
C ALA A 686 12.58 14.59 -8.73
N GLY A 687 13.45 13.82 -9.39
CA GLY A 687 13.07 12.84 -10.41
C GLY A 687 12.46 13.42 -11.70
N LYS A 688 12.47 14.76 -11.86
CA LYS A 688 11.87 15.48 -12.99
C LYS A 688 12.81 16.47 -13.68
N ALA A 689 13.99 16.74 -13.13
CA ALA A 689 15.04 17.52 -13.77
C ALA A 689 16.22 16.64 -14.19
N VAL A 690 16.68 16.78 -15.43
CA VAL A 690 17.80 15.99 -15.98
C VAL A 690 18.83 16.88 -16.68
N ASN A 691 20.10 16.52 -16.55
CA ASN A 691 21.23 17.19 -17.17
C ASN A 691 22.00 16.22 -18.07
N VAL A 692 22.72 16.76 -19.06
CA VAL A 692 23.70 16.00 -19.85
C VAL A 692 25.12 16.45 -19.49
N HIS A 693 25.95 15.49 -19.07
CA HIS A 693 27.37 15.68 -18.81
C HIS A 693 28.22 15.06 -19.94
N PRO A 694 29.26 15.74 -20.46
CA PRO A 694 30.05 15.28 -21.61
C PRO A 694 31.15 14.26 -21.23
N SER A 695 30.84 13.35 -20.30
CA SER A 695 31.67 12.20 -19.92
C SER A 695 30.81 11.00 -19.50
N LEU A 696 31.46 9.87 -19.19
CA LEU A 696 30.85 8.68 -18.61
C LEU A 696 30.92 8.76 -17.08
N LEU A 697 29.92 9.38 -16.43
CA LEU A 697 29.88 9.52 -14.97
C LEU A 697 29.97 8.14 -14.28
N PRO A 698 30.64 8.04 -13.12
CA PRO A 698 31.17 9.14 -12.30
C PRO A 698 32.53 9.72 -12.77
N LEU A 699 33.11 9.23 -13.88
CA LEU A 699 34.38 9.75 -14.38
C LEU A 699 34.24 11.20 -14.86
N HIS A 700 35.23 12.04 -14.53
CA HIS A 700 35.30 13.46 -14.91
C HIS A 700 34.13 14.32 -14.40
N ALA A 701 33.45 13.89 -13.32
CA ALA A 701 32.35 14.64 -12.71
C ALA A 701 32.80 16.06 -12.28
N GLY A 702 31.93 17.05 -12.47
CA GLY A 702 32.19 18.45 -12.10
C GLY A 702 33.14 19.21 -13.03
N MET A 703 33.68 18.56 -14.06
CA MET A 703 34.48 19.22 -15.10
C MET A 703 33.58 19.77 -16.22
N MET A 704 34.07 20.74 -17.01
CA MET A 704 33.24 21.40 -18.03
C MET A 704 33.97 21.58 -19.36
N ASP A 705 33.18 21.51 -20.45
CA ASP A 705 33.59 21.90 -21.80
C ASP A 705 34.85 21.16 -22.29
N LEU A 706 35.82 21.87 -22.90
CA LEU A 706 37.05 21.25 -23.43
C LEU A 706 37.91 20.56 -22.37
N GLN A 707 37.80 20.96 -21.10
CA GLN A 707 38.63 20.40 -20.03
C GLN A 707 38.32 18.91 -19.80
N VAL A 708 37.06 18.51 -19.92
CA VAL A 708 36.63 17.11 -19.80
C VAL A 708 37.32 16.24 -20.84
N HIS A 709 37.32 16.69 -22.09
CA HIS A 709 37.90 15.93 -23.19
C HIS A 709 39.42 15.92 -23.15
N GLN A 710 40.04 16.99 -22.64
CA GLN A 710 41.49 16.99 -22.41
C GLN A 710 41.88 16.00 -21.32
N ASP A 711 41.12 15.93 -20.22
CA ASP A 711 41.42 15.01 -19.11
C ASP A 711 41.24 13.53 -19.51
N VAL A 712 40.24 13.23 -20.35
CA VAL A 712 40.07 11.90 -20.97
C VAL A 712 41.31 11.50 -21.80
N LEU A 713 41.85 12.43 -22.59
CA LEU A 713 43.06 12.19 -23.40
C LEU A 713 44.31 12.05 -22.53
N ASP A 714 44.46 12.91 -21.52
CA ASP A 714 45.60 12.89 -20.60
C ASP A 714 45.62 11.60 -19.75
N SER A 715 44.44 11.11 -19.39
CA SER A 715 44.22 9.83 -18.69
C SER A 715 44.37 8.61 -19.60
N LYS A 716 44.58 8.82 -20.91
CA LYS A 716 44.74 7.78 -21.94
C LYS A 716 43.58 6.78 -21.96
N GLU A 717 42.37 7.27 -21.75
CA GLU A 717 41.17 6.44 -21.83
C GLU A 717 40.94 6.01 -23.28
N VAL A 718 40.50 4.76 -23.45
CA VAL A 718 40.18 4.19 -24.78
C VAL A 718 38.77 4.51 -25.24
N GLU A 719 37.92 4.98 -24.32
CA GLU A 719 36.52 5.33 -24.56
C GLU A 719 36.18 6.65 -23.86
N SER A 720 35.24 7.38 -24.45
CA SER A 720 34.60 8.56 -23.86
C SER A 720 33.10 8.50 -24.13
N GLY A 721 32.36 9.56 -23.80
CA GLY A 721 30.93 9.56 -24.02
C GLY A 721 30.20 10.71 -23.34
N CYS A 722 28.88 10.57 -23.24
CA CYS A 722 28.04 11.48 -22.46
C CYS A 722 27.08 10.71 -21.55
N THR A 723 26.71 11.34 -20.44
CA THR A 723 25.76 10.81 -19.46
C THR A 723 24.58 11.77 -19.32
N VAL A 724 23.36 11.26 -19.45
CA VAL A 724 22.15 11.96 -19.00
C VAL A 724 21.77 11.41 -17.63
N HIS A 725 21.65 12.29 -16.64
CA HIS A 725 21.41 11.94 -15.25
C HIS A 725 20.42 12.90 -14.60
N TYR A 726 19.84 12.51 -13.45
CA TYR A 726 19.01 13.41 -12.66
C TYR A 726 19.84 14.54 -12.05
N VAL A 727 19.22 15.71 -11.91
CA VAL A 727 19.82 16.87 -11.25
C VAL A 727 19.61 16.75 -9.74
N GLU A 728 20.70 16.71 -9.00
CA GLU A 728 20.72 16.73 -7.53
C GLU A 728 21.49 17.94 -7.01
N GLU A 729 21.50 18.14 -5.69
CA GLU A 729 22.25 19.24 -5.06
C GLU A 729 23.76 19.10 -5.29
N GLU A 730 24.28 17.88 -5.18
CA GLU A 730 25.67 17.56 -5.50
C GLU A 730 25.86 17.48 -7.03
N VAL A 731 26.93 18.10 -7.52
CA VAL A 731 27.17 18.27 -8.95
C VAL A 731 27.48 16.91 -9.57
N ASP A 732 26.71 16.54 -10.59
CA ASP A 732 26.87 15.29 -11.36
C ASP A 732 26.79 14.00 -10.52
N SER A 733 26.14 14.04 -9.35
CA SER A 733 25.93 12.87 -8.46
C SER A 733 24.66 12.07 -8.76
N GLY A 734 23.70 12.67 -9.46
CA GLY A 734 22.37 12.08 -9.60
C GLY A 734 22.36 10.79 -10.40
N ALA A 735 21.34 9.96 -10.15
CA ALA A 735 21.21 8.66 -10.80
C ALA A 735 21.20 8.78 -12.34
N THR A 736 21.96 7.88 -12.98
CA THR A 736 22.14 7.86 -14.44
C THR A 736 20.91 7.29 -15.13
N LEU A 737 20.42 8.00 -16.15
CA LEU A 737 19.31 7.56 -17.01
C LEU A 737 19.79 6.91 -18.30
N VAL A 738 20.76 7.53 -18.96
CA VAL A 738 21.29 7.09 -20.26
C VAL A 738 22.77 7.42 -20.33
N GLN A 739 23.58 6.47 -20.79
CA GLN A 739 24.98 6.70 -21.18
C GLN A 739 25.20 6.30 -22.63
N LYS A 740 25.89 7.14 -23.37
CA LYS A 740 26.32 6.86 -24.75
C LYS A 740 27.83 6.92 -24.81
N ARG A 741 28.44 5.93 -25.46
CA ARG A 741 29.90 5.76 -25.55
C ARG A 741 30.38 6.04 -26.97
N CYS A 742 31.60 6.53 -27.11
CA CYS A 742 32.34 6.56 -28.36
C CYS A 742 33.83 6.26 -28.13
N PRO A 743 34.51 5.67 -29.12
CA PRO A 743 35.94 5.42 -29.02
C PRO A 743 36.75 6.72 -28.96
N VAL A 744 37.88 6.67 -28.27
CA VAL A 744 38.97 7.65 -28.38
C VAL A 744 39.96 7.12 -29.41
N GLU A 745 40.12 7.85 -30.51
CA GLU A 745 40.92 7.43 -31.66
C GLU A 745 42.38 7.91 -31.54
N GLU A 746 43.31 7.16 -32.14
CA GLU A 746 44.71 7.54 -32.17
C GLU A 746 44.89 8.87 -32.92
N GLY A 747 45.36 9.90 -32.21
CA GLY A 747 45.53 11.26 -32.75
C GLY A 747 44.37 12.22 -32.50
N ASP A 748 43.38 11.84 -31.69
CA ASP A 748 42.32 12.76 -31.25
C ASP A 748 42.87 13.98 -30.49
N THR A 749 42.25 15.14 -30.72
CA THR A 749 42.41 16.34 -29.90
C THR A 749 41.16 16.54 -29.04
N ALA A 750 41.24 17.37 -27.99
CA ALA A 750 40.07 17.67 -27.16
C ALA A 750 38.89 18.19 -28.00
N GLU A 751 39.15 18.92 -29.09
CA GLU A 751 38.14 19.41 -30.04
C GLU A 751 37.51 18.30 -30.90
N THR A 752 38.31 17.35 -31.42
CA THR A 752 37.77 16.26 -32.24
C THR A 752 36.94 15.30 -31.40
N LEU A 753 37.41 15.00 -30.18
CA LEU A 753 36.68 14.19 -29.20
C LEU A 753 35.39 14.89 -28.74
N LYS A 754 35.46 16.19 -28.42
CA LYS A 754 34.28 17.01 -28.10
C LYS A 754 33.24 16.97 -29.22
N ALA A 755 33.66 17.13 -30.46
CA ALA A 755 32.74 17.09 -31.61
C ALA A 755 32.08 15.70 -31.78
N ARG A 756 32.77 14.62 -31.41
CA ARG A 756 32.23 13.26 -31.39
C ARG A 756 31.21 13.07 -30.27
N VAL A 757 31.56 13.46 -29.03
CA VAL A 757 30.67 13.37 -27.85
C VAL A 757 29.42 14.23 -28.02
N GLN A 758 29.54 15.45 -28.55
CA GLN A 758 28.40 16.35 -28.75
C GLN A 758 27.31 15.79 -29.69
N LYS A 759 27.66 14.88 -30.60
CA LYS A 759 26.67 14.20 -31.46
C LYS A 759 25.81 13.22 -30.65
N LEU A 760 26.38 12.62 -29.60
CA LEU A 760 25.70 11.66 -28.74
C LEU A 760 24.74 12.33 -27.75
N GLU A 761 25.06 13.54 -27.26
CA GLU A 761 24.28 14.23 -26.23
C GLU A 761 22.80 14.40 -26.60
N GLY A 762 22.52 14.78 -27.85
CA GLY A 762 21.15 14.98 -28.32
C GLY A 762 20.36 13.67 -28.46
N GLU A 763 21.02 12.59 -28.89
CA GLU A 763 20.42 11.25 -28.94
C GLU A 763 20.19 10.69 -27.54
N ALA A 764 21.13 10.91 -26.61
CA ALA A 764 21.00 10.52 -25.21
C ALA A 764 19.81 11.23 -24.55
N PHE A 765 19.60 12.51 -24.82
CA PHE A 765 18.38 13.21 -24.37
C PHE A 765 17.11 12.64 -24.98
N CYS A 766 17.10 12.28 -26.26
CA CYS A 766 15.91 11.65 -26.86
C CYS A 766 15.56 10.35 -26.16
N GLU A 767 16.55 9.47 -25.91
CA GLU A 767 16.34 8.22 -25.19
C GLU A 767 15.89 8.44 -23.74
N ALA A 768 16.46 9.44 -23.06
CA ALA A 768 16.05 9.80 -21.70
C ALA A 768 14.59 10.29 -21.68
N ILE A 769 14.18 11.12 -22.65
CA ILE A 769 12.79 11.58 -22.80
C ILE A 769 11.86 10.41 -23.12
N GLU A 770 12.30 9.42 -23.91
CA GLU A 770 11.52 8.19 -24.15
C GLU A 770 11.31 7.38 -22.87
N LYS A 771 12.33 7.29 -22.01
CA LYS A 771 12.20 6.65 -20.68
C LYS A 771 11.24 7.44 -19.79
N LEU A 772 11.32 8.76 -19.79
CA LEU A 772 10.46 9.65 -19.00
C LEU A 772 9.00 9.71 -19.50
N THR A 773 8.75 9.51 -20.81
CA THR A 773 7.41 9.47 -21.42
C THR A 773 6.71 8.13 -21.23
N LYS A 774 7.45 7.03 -21.07
CA LYS A 774 6.89 5.72 -20.72
C LYS A 774 6.57 5.69 -19.23
N LYS A 775 5.44 6.28 -18.82
CA LYS A 775 4.82 6.06 -17.49
C LYS A 775 4.28 4.62 -17.36
N SER A 776 5.18 3.64 -17.42
CA SER A 776 5.00 2.39 -16.72
C SER A 776 6.13 2.33 -15.73
N ILE A 777 5.87 2.61 -14.45
CA ILE A 777 6.73 2.10 -13.39
C ILE A 777 6.51 0.59 -13.46
N SER A 778 7.44 -0.11 -14.10
CA SER A 778 7.55 -1.55 -14.03
C SER A 778 8.02 -1.93 -12.63
N TYR A 779 7.81 -3.18 -12.25
CA TYR A 779 8.38 -3.71 -11.00
C TYR A 779 9.92 -3.55 -10.98
N ALA A 780 10.56 -3.55 -12.15
CA ALA A 780 11.98 -3.27 -12.32
C ALA A 780 12.36 -1.81 -12.01
N ASP A 781 11.45 -0.85 -12.19
CA ASP A 781 11.67 0.56 -11.84
C ASP A 781 11.54 0.81 -10.32
N ALA A 782 10.93 -0.13 -9.58
CA ALA A 782 11.01 -0.21 -8.12
C ALA A 782 12.30 -0.92 -7.64
N GLY A 783 13.21 -1.24 -8.57
CA GLY A 783 14.44 -1.98 -8.32
C GLY A 783 14.20 -3.45 -8.02
N VAL A 784 13.22 -4.09 -8.68
CA VAL A 784 12.97 -5.54 -8.55
C VAL A 784 13.06 -6.25 -9.90
N ASP A 785 14.10 -7.08 -10.09
CA ASP A 785 14.35 -7.75 -11.36
C ASP A 785 13.64 -9.12 -11.44
N ILE A 786 12.49 -9.14 -12.13
CA ILE A 786 11.70 -10.35 -12.36
C ILE A 786 12.46 -11.40 -13.19
N VAL A 787 13.36 -10.97 -14.09
CA VAL A 787 14.15 -11.88 -14.93
C VAL A 787 15.24 -12.53 -14.08
N ALA A 788 15.93 -11.76 -13.24
CA ALA A 788 16.90 -12.28 -12.28
C ALA A 788 16.24 -13.27 -11.29
N GLY A 789 15.02 -12.98 -10.83
CA GLY A 789 14.24 -13.90 -10.00
C GLY A 789 13.94 -15.23 -10.70
N ALA A 790 13.54 -15.20 -11.97
CA ALA A 790 13.31 -16.42 -12.75
C ALA A 790 14.60 -17.21 -13.02
N GLU A 791 15.72 -16.52 -13.26
CA GLU A 791 17.03 -17.15 -13.43
C GLU A 791 17.49 -17.86 -12.16
N LEU A 792 17.34 -17.21 -10.99
CA LEU A 792 17.65 -17.81 -9.69
C LEU A 792 16.90 -19.12 -9.50
N VAL A 793 15.59 -19.14 -9.77
CA VAL A 793 14.75 -20.34 -9.63
C VAL A 793 15.28 -21.50 -10.47
N GLU A 794 15.73 -21.25 -11.70
CA GLU A 794 16.30 -22.30 -12.54
C GLU A 794 17.68 -22.78 -12.05
N GLN A 795 18.52 -21.91 -11.50
CA GLN A 795 19.83 -22.30 -10.95
C GLN A 795 19.69 -23.19 -9.70
N ILE A 796 18.76 -22.88 -8.79
CA ILE A 796 18.63 -23.59 -7.50
C ILE A 796 17.79 -24.88 -7.58
N LYS A 797 17.12 -25.11 -8.71
CA LYS A 797 16.17 -26.22 -8.90
C LYS A 797 16.76 -27.60 -8.64
N SER A 798 18.01 -27.82 -9.07
CA SER A 798 18.73 -29.08 -8.84
C SER A 798 19.04 -29.28 -7.36
N ASP A 799 19.43 -28.21 -6.67
CA ASP A 799 19.78 -28.25 -5.25
C ASP A 799 18.54 -28.53 -4.40
N CYS A 800 17.42 -27.84 -4.63
CA CYS A 800 16.16 -28.11 -3.94
C CYS A 800 15.71 -29.56 -4.19
N LYS A 801 15.78 -30.03 -5.44
CA LYS A 801 15.43 -31.42 -5.79
C LYS A 801 16.27 -32.47 -5.06
N SER A 802 17.53 -32.17 -4.77
CA SER A 802 18.41 -33.10 -4.04
C SER A 802 18.02 -33.32 -2.57
N THR A 803 17.14 -32.48 -2.01
CA THR A 803 16.66 -32.56 -0.62
C THR A 803 15.39 -33.41 -0.47
N GLN A 804 14.91 -34.03 -1.54
CA GLN A 804 13.69 -34.82 -1.56
C GLN A 804 13.67 -35.92 -0.49
N ARG A 805 12.52 -36.09 0.16
CA ARG A 805 12.27 -37.15 1.14
C ARG A 805 10.82 -37.65 1.06
N PRO A 806 10.50 -38.83 1.63
CA PRO A 806 9.12 -39.28 1.73
C PRO A 806 8.24 -38.24 2.39
N GLY A 807 7.11 -37.90 1.75
CA GLY A 807 6.16 -36.90 2.20
C GLY A 807 6.11 -35.63 1.34
N CYS A 808 7.17 -35.30 0.59
CA CYS A 808 7.19 -34.12 -0.26
C CYS A 808 8.21 -34.26 -1.39
N ASP A 809 7.76 -34.12 -2.63
CA ASP A 809 8.63 -33.92 -3.77
C ASP A 809 8.99 -32.42 -3.80
N ALA A 810 10.26 -32.06 -3.58
CA ALA A 810 10.69 -30.67 -3.66
C ALA A 810 10.31 -30.05 -5.02
N SER A 811 9.26 -29.22 -5.03
CA SER A 811 8.76 -28.54 -6.23
C SER A 811 8.72 -27.03 -5.99
N LEU A 812 9.54 -26.29 -6.72
CA LEU A 812 9.55 -24.82 -6.70
C LEU A 812 8.44 -24.25 -7.60
N GLY A 813 7.81 -23.15 -7.18
CA GLY A 813 6.85 -22.39 -8.00
C GLY A 813 5.36 -22.57 -7.66
N GLY A 814 5.01 -23.28 -6.59
CA GLY A 814 3.65 -23.28 -6.03
C GLY A 814 3.43 -22.15 -5.02
N PHE A 815 2.18 -21.73 -4.81
CA PHE A 815 1.82 -20.72 -3.78
C PHE A 815 2.13 -21.17 -2.34
N GLY A 816 2.39 -22.46 -2.14
CA GLY A 816 2.80 -23.06 -0.89
C GLY A 816 3.18 -24.51 -1.13
N SER A 817 3.99 -25.08 -0.24
CA SER A 817 4.35 -26.48 -0.33
C SER A 817 3.45 -27.38 0.50
N LEU A 818 3.26 -28.61 0.03
CA LEU A 818 2.44 -29.63 0.66
C LEU A 818 3.36 -30.73 1.21
N PHE A 819 3.15 -31.09 2.48
CA PHE A 819 3.89 -32.18 3.12
C PHE A 819 2.92 -33.25 3.66
N ASP A 820 3.05 -34.47 3.17
CA ASP A 820 2.25 -35.63 3.57
C ASP A 820 2.90 -36.35 4.76
N LEU A 821 2.38 -36.08 5.96
CA LEU A 821 2.85 -36.68 7.21
C LEU A 821 2.71 -38.21 7.24
N GLY A 822 1.66 -38.74 6.62
CA GLY A 822 1.42 -40.19 6.57
C GLY A 822 2.52 -40.90 5.80
N LYS A 823 2.89 -40.39 4.62
CA LYS A 823 4.02 -40.90 3.82
C LYS A 823 5.38 -40.73 4.51
N ALA A 824 5.53 -39.73 5.37
CA ALA A 824 6.73 -39.50 6.15
C ALA A 824 6.84 -40.41 7.40
N GLY A 825 5.88 -41.31 7.65
CA GLY A 825 5.88 -42.21 8.82
C GLY A 825 5.19 -41.63 10.06
N TYR A 826 4.54 -40.48 9.94
CA TYR A 826 3.79 -39.78 10.98
C TYR A 826 2.29 -39.85 10.70
N ALA A 827 1.77 -41.07 10.57
CA ALA A 827 0.33 -41.33 10.58
C ALA A 827 -0.18 -41.50 12.03
N GLY A 828 -1.32 -40.88 12.36
CA GLY A 828 -2.01 -41.04 13.64
C GLY A 828 -2.30 -39.73 14.39
N ASP A 829 -3.25 -39.79 15.33
CA ASP A 829 -3.71 -38.64 16.12
C ASP A 829 -2.73 -38.25 17.26
N ASP A 830 -1.67 -39.04 17.46
CA ASP A 830 -0.63 -38.84 18.47
C ASP A 830 0.53 -37.96 17.98
N VAL A 831 0.50 -37.52 16.71
CA VAL A 831 1.53 -36.67 16.10
C VAL A 831 1.33 -35.21 16.49
N VAL A 832 2.43 -34.53 16.82
CA VAL A 832 2.51 -33.10 17.09
C VAL A 832 3.52 -32.48 16.14
N ILE A 833 3.16 -31.34 15.55
CA ILE A 833 4.03 -30.55 14.69
C ILE A 833 4.77 -29.52 15.56
N VAL A 834 6.07 -29.38 15.30
CA VAL A 834 6.94 -28.42 15.96
C VAL A 834 7.50 -27.48 14.91
N GLY A 835 7.40 -26.17 15.14
CA GLY A 835 8.01 -25.15 14.31
C GLY A 835 9.16 -24.46 15.06
N ALA A 836 10.25 -24.19 14.35
CA ALA A 836 11.37 -23.39 14.83
C ALA A 836 11.75 -22.35 13.78
N THR A 837 12.05 -21.13 14.23
CA THR A 837 12.48 -20.04 13.34
C THR A 837 13.67 -19.34 13.94
N ASP A 838 14.64 -19.02 13.09
CA ASP A 838 15.81 -18.24 13.46
C ASP A 838 16.46 -17.62 12.21
N GLY A 839 17.46 -16.79 12.40
CA GLY A 839 18.30 -16.21 11.35
C GLY A 839 19.79 -16.47 11.59
N VAL A 840 20.63 -15.93 10.70
CA VAL A 840 22.09 -16.01 10.83
C VAL A 840 22.67 -14.83 11.61
N GLY A 841 21.98 -13.69 11.62
CA GLY A 841 22.41 -12.48 12.33
C GLY A 841 23.66 -11.84 11.71
N THR A 842 24.49 -11.21 12.54
CA THR A 842 25.59 -10.35 12.06
C THR A 842 26.80 -11.10 11.47
N LYS A 843 26.78 -12.45 11.47
CA LYS A 843 27.73 -13.27 10.69
C LYS A 843 27.59 -13.01 9.18
N LEU A 844 26.40 -12.60 8.73
CA LEU A 844 26.13 -12.18 7.34
C LEU A 844 27.05 -11.06 6.86
N VAL A 845 27.41 -10.12 7.72
CA VAL A 845 28.30 -9.00 7.35
C VAL A 845 29.69 -9.49 6.95
N ILE A 846 30.17 -10.56 7.56
CA ILE A 846 31.46 -11.17 7.21
C ILE A 846 31.33 -11.93 5.88
N ALA A 847 30.25 -12.70 5.72
CA ALA A 847 29.96 -13.42 4.48
C ALA A 847 29.86 -12.48 3.26
N GLN A 848 29.13 -11.37 3.42
CA GLN A 848 29.00 -10.31 2.42
C GLN A 848 30.34 -9.64 2.12
N GLY A 849 31.09 -9.26 3.16
CA GLY A 849 32.38 -8.57 2.99
C GLY A 849 33.47 -9.45 2.37
N ALA A 850 33.41 -10.77 2.58
CA ALA A 850 34.39 -11.73 2.08
C ALA A 850 33.97 -12.47 0.78
N GLY A 851 32.71 -12.34 0.35
CA GLY A 851 32.18 -13.06 -0.81
C GLY A 851 31.99 -14.57 -0.58
N ILE A 852 31.79 -15.01 0.67
CA ILE A 852 31.65 -16.42 1.05
C ILE A 852 30.21 -16.67 1.54
N HIS A 853 29.33 -16.99 0.61
CA HIS A 853 27.87 -17.02 0.86
C HIS A 853 27.31 -18.41 1.18
N GLN A 854 27.94 -19.49 0.70
CA GLN A 854 27.41 -20.85 0.84
C GLN A 854 27.34 -21.31 2.30
N HIS A 855 28.32 -20.90 3.13
CA HIS A 855 28.39 -21.34 4.52
C HIS A 855 27.25 -20.80 5.38
N VAL A 856 26.82 -19.55 5.12
CA VAL A 856 25.71 -18.95 5.87
C VAL A 856 24.35 -19.57 5.52
N GLY A 857 24.23 -20.22 4.36
CA GLY A 857 23.06 -21.05 4.04
C GLY A 857 22.96 -22.29 4.94
N VAL A 858 24.09 -22.96 5.21
CA VAL A 858 24.14 -24.10 6.15
C VAL A 858 23.86 -23.62 7.57
N ASP A 859 24.45 -22.48 7.97
CA ASP A 859 24.18 -21.84 9.27
C ASP A 859 22.70 -21.59 9.49
N LEU A 860 21.99 -21.06 8.48
CA LEU A 860 20.56 -20.76 8.58
C LEU A 860 19.73 -22.01 8.94
N VAL A 861 20.02 -23.13 8.27
CA VAL A 861 19.36 -24.41 8.58
C VAL A 861 19.75 -24.88 9.97
N ALA A 862 21.04 -24.87 10.30
CA ALA A 862 21.57 -25.36 11.57
C ALA A 862 20.91 -24.66 12.77
N MET A 863 20.78 -23.33 12.72
CA MET A 863 20.15 -22.54 13.79
C MET A 863 18.70 -22.99 14.06
N CYS A 864 17.94 -23.31 13.02
CA CYS A 864 16.54 -23.72 13.18
C CYS A 864 16.40 -25.20 13.55
N VAL A 865 17.08 -26.12 12.84
CA VAL A 865 16.86 -27.56 13.01
C VAL A 865 17.45 -28.11 14.30
N ASN A 866 18.55 -27.51 14.78
CA ASN A 866 19.14 -27.90 16.06
C ASN A 866 18.26 -27.44 17.24
N ASP A 867 17.60 -26.28 17.14
CA ASP A 867 16.61 -25.84 18.14
C ASP A 867 15.36 -26.72 18.09
N LEU A 868 14.94 -27.14 16.90
CA LEU A 868 13.80 -28.02 16.71
C LEU A 868 14.02 -29.40 17.35
N VAL A 869 15.19 -30.02 17.13
CA VAL A 869 15.47 -31.39 17.60
C VAL A 869 15.58 -31.49 19.12
N VAL A 870 15.82 -30.38 19.82
CA VAL A 870 15.79 -30.31 21.30
C VAL A 870 14.46 -30.80 21.88
N THR A 871 13.36 -30.62 21.14
CA THR A 871 12.02 -31.08 21.56
C THR A 871 11.74 -32.56 21.30
N GLY A 872 12.69 -33.28 20.68
CA GLY A 872 12.50 -34.66 20.23
C GLY A 872 11.92 -34.79 18.81
N ALA A 873 11.64 -33.66 18.15
CA ALA A 873 11.06 -33.65 16.81
C ALA A 873 12.09 -33.96 15.71
N GLU A 874 11.69 -34.78 14.73
CA GLU A 874 12.45 -34.98 13.49
C GLU A 874 12.14 -33.82 12.54
N PRO A 875 13.14 -33.09 12.04
CA PRO A 875 12.92 -32.08 10.99
C PRO A 875 12.32 -32.73 9.75
N LEU A 876 11.28 -32.14 9.17
CA LEU A 876 10.57 -32.64 7.99
C LEU A 876 10.83 -31.77 6.77
N PHE A 877 10.54 -30.47 6.88
CA PHE A 877 10.76 -29.52 5.80
C PHE A 877 11.29 -28.19 6.34
N PHE A 878 11.92 -27.44 5.44
CA PHE A 878 12.50 -26.14 5.70
C PHE A 878 12.00 -25.13 4.67
N LEU A 879 11.70 -23.91 5.12
CA LEU A 879 11.42 -22.76 4.28
C LEU A 879 12.44 -21.66 4.56
N ASP A 880 12.84 -20.95 3.53
CA ASP A 880 13.78 -19.82 3.62
C ASP A 880 13.13 -18.49 3.22
N TYR A 881 13.68 -17.41 3.77
CA TYR A 881 13.35 -16.03 3.41
C TYR A 881 14.65 -15.30 3.15
N TYR A 882 14.89 -14.95 1.89
CA TYR A 882 16.05 -14.21 1.43
C TYR A 882 15.63 -12.79 1.08
N ALA A 883 16.08 -11.81 1.85
CA ALA A 883 15.81 -10.40 1.61
C ALA A 883 17.08 -9.69 1.14
N THR A 884 17.04 -8.86 0.09
CA THR A 884 18.23 -8.13 -0.38
C THR A 884 17.89 -6.75 -0.93
N GLY A 885 18.87 -5.84 -0.93
CA GLY A 885 18.70 -4.51 -1.53
C GLY A 885 18.70 -4.53 -3.05
N SER A 886 19.49 -5.42 -3.66
CA SER A 886 19.43 -5.69 -5.09
C SER A 886 19.84 -7.13 -5.37
N LEU A 887 19.07 -7.84 -6.20
CA LEU A 887 19.26 -9.28 -6.39
C LEU A 887 20.52 -9.60 -7.20
N ASN A 888 21.55 -10.11 -6.51
CA ASN A 888 22.66 -10.80 -7.17
C ASN A 888 22.35 -12.30 -7.25
N VAL A 889 22.04 -12.78 -8.47
CA VAL A 889 21.66 -14.18 -8.72
C VAL A 889 22.74 -15.17 -8.24
N SER A 890 24.01 -14.85 -8.44
CA SER A 890 25.12 -15.75 -8.07
C SER A 890 25.29 -15.89 -6.56
N GLU A 891 25.14 -14.80 -5.82
CA GLU A 891 25.23 -14.78 -4.36
C GLU A 891 24.01 -15.49 -3.74
N ALA A 892 22.80 -15.16 -4.22
CA ALA A 892 21.57 -15.80 -3.78
C ALA A 892 21.58 -17.31 -4.07
N ALA A 893 22.03 -17.72 -5.26
CA ALA A 893 22.18 -19.13 -5.60
C ALA A 893 23.17 -19.84 -4.67
N ALA A 894 24.32 -19.22 -4.37
CA ALA A 894 25.29 -19.79 -3.43
C ALA A 894 24.71 -19.96 -2.01
N VAL A 895 23.94 -18.98 -1.52
CA VAL A 895 23.22 -19.11 -0.23
C VAL A 895 22.25 -20.29 -0.27
N VAL A 896 21.40 -20.38 -1.30
CA VAL A 896 20.40 -21.45 -1.42
C VAL A 896 21.05 -22.82 -1.58
N SER A 897 22.16 -22.94 -2.32
CA SER A 897 22.95 -24.18 -2.38
C SER A 897 23.46 -24.59 -0.99
N GLY A 898 23.83 -23.62 -0.15
CA GLY A 898 24.16 -23.82 1.25
C GLY A 898 22.98 -24.31 2.09
N ILE A 899 21.80 -23.71 1.92
CA ILE A 899 20.56 -24.13 2.59
C ILE A 899 20.20 -25.56 2.19
N ALA A 900 20.30 -25.89 0.90
CA ALA A 900 20.04 -27.24 0.41
C ALA A 900 21.03 -28.27 1.01
N GLU A 901 22.31 -27.91 1.15
CA GLU A 901 23.29 -28.75 1.85
C GLU A 901 22.93 -28.93 3.32
N GLY A 902 22.54 -27.86 4.02
CA GLY A 902 22.06 -27.95 5.40
C GLY A 902 20.84 -28.86 5.53
N CYS A 903 19.88 -28.75 4.61
CA CYS A 903 18.68 -29.60 4.59
C CYS A 903 19.03 -31.07 4.36
N ARG A 904 19.99 -31.38 3.47
CA ARG A 904 20.50 -32.75 3.27
C ARG A 904 21.12 -33.32 4.54
N GLN A 905 21.94 -32.54 5.25
CA GLN A 905 22.55 -32.96 6.52
C GLN A 905 21.49 -33.17 7.61
N ALA A 906 20.46 -32.32 7.66
CA ALA A 906 19.35 -32.42 8.60
C ALA A 906 18.33 -33.51 8.23
N GLY A 907 18.37 -34.03 7.01
CA GLY A 907 17.38 -34.98 6.49
C GLY A 907 15.99 -34.37 6.24
N CYS A 908 15.88 -33.05 6.07
CA CYS A 908 14.63 -32.37 5.72
C CYS A 908 14.62 -31.91 4.26
N VAL A 909 13.43 -31.65 3.72
CA VAL A 909 13.28 -31.10 2.36
C VAL A 909 13.32 -29.58 2.38
N LEU A 910 14.11 -28.98 1.49
CA LEU A 910 14.02 -27.56 1.18
C LEU A 910 12.78 -27.37 0.30
N SER A 911 11.74 -26.86 0.92
CA SER A 911 10.39 -26.95 0.38
C SER A 911 9.96 -25.72 -0.42
N GLY A 912 10.82 -24.70 -0.47
CA GLY A 912 10.58 -23.41 -1.09
C GLY A 912 10.75 -22.27 -0.08
N GLY A 913 10.79 -21.05 -0.58
CA GLY A 913 11.03 -19.86 0.20
C GLY A 913 10.64 -18.62 -0.58
N GLU A 914 10.87 -17.46 0.01
CA GLU A 914 10.63 -16.17 -0.64
C GLU A 914 11.97 -15.46 -0.88
N THR A 915 12.14 -14.90 -2.08
CA THR A 915 13.27 -14.01 -2.41
C THR A 915 12.70 -12.61 -2.65
N ALA A 916 12.98 -11.69 -1.73
CA ALA A 916 12.43 -10.34 -1.74
C ALA A 916 13.53 -9.29 -1.99
N GLU A 917 13.39 -8.54 -3.09
CA GLU A 917 14.23 -7.38 -3.39
C GLU A 917 13.58 -6.11 -2.81
N MET A 918 14.29 -5.45 -1.90
CA MET A 918 13.80 -4.33 -1.08
C MET A 918 14.84 -3.19 -1.05
N PRO A 919 15.06 -2.48 -2.18
CA PRO A 919 16.11 -1.45 -2.32
C PRO A 919 15.95 -0.24 -1.40
N SER A 920 14.75 0.00 -0.86
CA SER A 920 14.50 1.05 0.13
C SER A 920 14.81 0.65 1.57
N MET A 921 15.07 -0.64 1.83
CA MET A 921 15.32 -1.20 3.17
C MET A 921 16.77 -1.67 3.35
N TYR A 922 17.34 -2.30 2.32
CA TYR A 922 18.70 -2.82 2.31
C TYR A 922 19.55 -2.09 1.26
N LYS A 923 20.86 -1.93 1.50
CA LYS A 923 21.76 -1.36 0.50
C LYS A 923 22.07 -2.40 -0.58
N PRO A 924 22.45 -1.99 -1.81
CA PRO A 924 22.98 -2.92 -2.79
C PRO A 924 24.16 -3.74 -2.21
N GLY A 925 24.10 -5.07 -2.36
CA GLY A 925 25.06 -6.01 -1.77
C GLY A 925 24.73 -6.48 -0.35
N ASP A 926 23.80 -5.84 0.36
CA ASP A 926 23.29 -6.34 1.64
C ASP A 926 22.18 -7.37 1.39
N TYR A 927 22.19 -8.44 2.17
CA TYR A 927 21.09 -9.40 2.28
C TYR A 927 20.88 -9.88 3.73
N ASP A 928 19.66 -10.30 4.04
CA ASP A 928 19.25 -10.86 5.32
C ASP A 928 18.54 -12.19 5.11
N LEU A 929 18.68 -13.10 6.08
CA LEU A 929 18.23 -14.49 5.97
C LEU A 929 17.34 -14.87 7.15
N GLY A 930 16.13 -15.36 6.85
CA GLY A 930 15.21 -15.99 7.79
C GLY A 930 14.95 -17.45 7.44
N GLY A 931 14.91 -18.31 8.46
CA GLY A 931 14.72 -19.75 8.30
C GLY A 931 13.52 -20.25 9.11
N PHE A 932 12.81 -21.24 8.56
CA PHE A 932 11.64 -21.84 9.19
C PHE A 932 11.70 -23.35 9.06
N ALA A 933 12.09 -24.03 10.14
CA ALA A 933 12.08 -25.48 10.21
C ALA A 933 10.76 -25.98 10.77
N VAL A 934 10.18 -26.99 10.13
CA VAL A 934 8.99 -27.70 10.62
C VAL A 934 9.32 -29.18 10.75
N GLY A 935 8.97 -29.75 11.89
CA GLY A 935 9.23 -31.14 12.23
C GLY A 935 8.05 -31.80 12.93
N ALA A 936 8.18 -33.10 13.17
CA ALA A 936 7.14 -33.89 13.82
C ALA A 936 7.69 -34.77 14.94
N VAL A 937 6.88 -34.92 15.98
CA VAL A 937 7.16 -35.76 17.14
C VAL A 937 5.87 -36.45 17.58
N ARG A 938 6.00 -37.64 18.17
CA ARG A 938 4.85 -38.29 18.81
C ARG A 938 4.71 -37.74 20.23
N ARG A 939 3.48 -37.53 20.69
CA ARG A 939 3.19 -36.90 21.99
C ARG A 939 3.92 -37.55 23.17
N GLY A 940 4.12 -38.86 23.12
CA GLY A 940 4.83 -39.61 24.17
C GLY A 940 6.36 -39.53 24.10
N ASP A 941 6.92 -38.98 23.02
CA ASP A 941 8.37 -38.84 22.79
C ASP A 941 8.83 -37.36 22.83
N ILE A 942 7.94 -36.43 23.24
CA ILE A 942 8.28 -35.01 23.41
C ILE A 942 9.25 -34.85 24.59
N LEU A 943 10.36 -34.14 24.34
CA LEU A 943 11.37 -33.80 25.34
C LEU A 943 11.17 -32.37 25.88
N PRO A 944 11.61 -32.08 27.12
CA PRO A 944 12.26 -33.00 28.07
C PRO A 944 11.27 -33.93 28.80
N VAL A 945 11.73 -35.14 29.15
CA VAL A 945 11.02 -36.16 29.94
C VAL A 945 11.95 -36.76 31.01
N ASN A 946 11.44 -36.87 32.25
CA ASN A 946 12.16 -37.45 33.38
C ASN A 946 13.54 -36.81 33.67
N VAL A 947 13.65 -35.49 33.48
CA VAL A 947 14.85 -34.74 33.86
C VAL A 947 14.86 -34.49 35.37
N GLY A 948 15.89 -34.97 36.05
CA GLY A 948 16.05 -34.83 37.49
C GLY A 948 17.44 -35.22 38.01
N LYS A 949 17.55 -35.23 39.33
CA LYS A 949 18.78 -35.60 40.05
C LYS A 949 19.34 -36.95 39.58
N GLY A 950 20.64 -36.98 39.30
CA GLY A 950 21.35 -38.19 38.87
C GLY A 950 21.44 -38.36 37.35
N ASN A 951 20.72 -37.56 36.56
CA ASN A 951 21.02 -37.51 35.13
C ASN A 951 22.43 -36.94 34.87
N VAL A 952 23.06 -37.40 33.81
CA VAL A 952 24.41 -37.04 33.38
C VAL A 952 24.32 -36.12 32.16
N LEU A 953 25.24 -35.15 32.10
CA LEU A 953 25.39 -34.22 30.99
C LEU A 953 26.44 -34.76 30.02
N ILE A 954 26.06 -34.95 28.75
CA ILE A 954 26.98 -35.33 27.66
C ILE A 954 27.07 -34.16 26.68
N GLY A 955 28.26 -33.61 26.49
CA GLY A 955 28.53 -32.57 25.50
C GLY A 955 28.93 -33.15 24.14
N ILE A 956 28.63 -32.42 23.08
CA ILE A 956 29.09 -32.67 21.71
C ILE A 956 29.82 -31.42 21.20
N GLU A 957 30.97 -31.62 20.58
CA GLU A 957 31.82 -30.52 20.11
C GLU A 957 31.18 -29.71 18.97
N SER A 958 31.45 -28.40 18.97
CA SER A 958 31.13 -27.49 17.85
C SER A 958 32.22 -27.46 16.80
N SER A 959 31.83 -27.23 15.54
CA SER A 959 32.76 -26.95 14.43
C SER A 959 33.48 -25.61 14.57
N GLY A 960 32.88 -24.65 15.30
CA GLY A 960 33.41 -23.30 15.47
C GLY A 960 32.43 -22.43 16.25
N ILE A 961 32.43 -21.13 15.98
CA ILE A 961 31.46 -20.20 16.57
C ILE A 961 30.12 -20.40 15.85
N HIS A 962 29.07 -20.67 16.61
CA HIS A 962 27.72 -20.67 16.06
C HIS A 962 27.30 -19.25 15.65
N SER A 963 26.29 -19.10 14.79
CA SER A 963 25.91 -17.79 14.20
C SER A 963 25.66 -16.64 15.18
N ASN A 964 25.30 -16.95 16.43
CA ASN A 964 25.14 -15.97 17.50
C ASN A 964 26.48 -15.51 18.10
N GLY A 965 26.57 -14.21 18.45
CA GLY A 965 27.77 -13.61 19.06
C GLY A 965 28.70 -12.86 18.10
N PHE A 966 28.42 -12.90 16.79
CA PHE A 966 29.26 -12.26 15.76
C PHE A 966 29.33 -10.72 15.85
N SER A 967 28.38 -10.08 16.53
CA SER A 967 28.46 -8.65 16.83
C SER A 967 29.66 -8.32 17.72
N LEU A 968 30.00 -9.19 18.68
CA LEU A 968 31.19 -9.03 19.51
C LEU A 968 32.44 -9.42 18.73
N VAL A 969 32.41 -10.54 17.98
CA VAL A 969 33.54 -10.99 17.13
C VAL A 969 34.01 -9.87 16.22
N ARG A 970 33.09 -9.22 15.47
CA ARG A 970 33.42 -8.08 14.60
C ARG A 970 34.05 -6.91 15.34
N LYS A 971 33.63 -6.67 16.59
CA LYS A 971 34.18 -5.60 17.43
C LYS A 971 35.60 -5.94 17.89
N LEU A 972 35.88 -7.22 18.14
CA LEU A 972 37.23 -7.71 18.48
C LEU A 972 38.17 -7.63 17.28
N LEU A 973 37.74 -8.03 16.09
CA LEU A 973 38.54 -7.90 14.87
C LEU A 973 38.95 -6.44 14.63
N LYS A 974 38.00 -5.51 14.75
CA LYS A 974 38.28 -4.08 14.62
C LYS A 974 39.25 -3.56 15.69
N LYS A 975 39.16 -4.08 16.92
CA LYS A 975 40.05 -3.72 18.03
C LYS A 975 41.48 -4.19 17.77
N GLU A 976 41.63 -5.41 17.25
CA GLU A 976 42.92 -6.03 16.94
C GLU A 976 43.47 -5.61 15.56
N GLY A 977 42.70 -4.84 14.78
CA GLY A 977 43.11 -4.34 13.46
C GLY A 977 43.20 -5.43 12.39
N LEU A 978 42.37 -6.47 12.49
CA LEU A 978 42.33 -7.60 11.56
C LEU A 978 41.26 -7.38 10.49
N GLU A 979 41.64 -7.59 9.24
CA GLU A 979 40.77 -7.55 8.06
C GLU A 979 40.38 -8.97 7.61
N TRP A 980 39.36 -9.07 6.75
CA TRP A 980 38.79 -10.37 6.33
C TRP A 980 39.79 -11.31 5.65
N GLY A 981 40.68 -10.76 4.83
CA GLY A 981 41.67 -11.50 4.05
C GLY A 981 43.00 -11.75 4.78
N ASP A 982 43.15 -11.28 6.02
CA ASP A 982 44.34 -11.56 6.80
C ASP A 982 44.38 -13.04 7.19
N VAL A 983 45.58 -13.61 7.32
CA VAL A 983 45.74 -14.96 7.88
C VAL A 983 45.27 -14.95 9.33
N ALA A 984 44.39 -15.89 9.69
CA ALA A 984 43.84 -15.96 11.04
C ALA A 984 44.98 -16.18 12.07
N PRO A 985 45.24 -15.25 13.00
CA PRO A 985 46.36 -15.37 13.94
C PRO A 985 46.16 -16.49 14.98
N TRP A 986 44.97 -17.06 15.04
CA TRP A 986 44.63 -18.25 15.83
C TRP A 986 44.51 -19.53 14.99
N GLY A 987 44.62 -19.44 13.66
CA GLY A 987 44.51 -20.59 12.76
C GLY A 987 45.81 -21.38 12.65
N ASP A 988 45.85 -22.30 11.68
CA ASP A 988 47.02 -23.10 11.32
C ASP A 988 48.05 -22.35 10.45
N GLY A 989 47.78 -21.06 10.17
CA GLY A 989 48.61 -20.20 9.33
C GLY A 989 48.27 -20.26 7.84
N VAL A 990 47.21 -20.98 7.44
CA VAL A 990 46.76 -21.09 6.05
C VAL A 990 45.44 -20.37 5.83
N GLU A 991 44.46 -20.58 6.70
CA GLU A 991 43.12 -19.99 6.57
C GLU A 991 43.11 -18.48 6.85
N THR A 992 42.30 -17.75 6.08
CA THR A 992 42.00 -16.35 6.36
C THR A 992 41.06 -16.20 7.56
N VAL A 993 41.03 -15.00 8.14
CA VAL A 993 40.09 -14.61 9.21
C VAL A 993 38.65 -14.91 8.79
N ALA A 994 38.27 -14.57 7.56
CA ALA A 994 36.92 -14.84 7.05
C ALA A 994 36.64 -16.33 6.90
N GLU A 995 37.53 -17.11 6.28
CA GLU A 995 37.33 -18.56 6.09
C GLU A 995 37.15 -19.28 7.43
N ASN A 996 38.01 -19.00 8.42
CA ASN A 996 37.93 -19.64 9.73
C ASN A 996 36.65 -19.25 10.48
N LEU A 997 36.29 -17.96 10.50
CA LEU A 997 35.08 -17.48 11.19
C LEU A 997 33.78 -17.87 10.49
N LEU A 998 33.81 -18.06 9.17
CA LEU A 998 32.68 -18.55 8.39
C LEU A 998 32.61 -20.09 8.34
N THR A 999 33.35 -20.80 9.18
CA THR A 999 33.12 -22.24 9.40
C THR A 999 31.63 -22.46 9.69
N PRO A 1000 30.93 -23.34 8.93
CA PRO A 1000 29.51 -23.58 9.14
C PRO A 1000 29.20 -24.13 10.52
N THR A 1001 28.10 -23.65 11.12
CA THR A 1001 27.51 -24.21 12.33
C THR A 1001 27.14 -25.66 12.07
N LYS A 1002 27.60 -26.56 12.94
CA LYS A 1002 27.38 -28.00 12.80
C LYS A 1002 25.88 -28.34 12.96
N ILE A 1003 25.39 -29.25 12.13
CA ILE A 1003 24.01 -29.78 12.20
C ILE A 1003 24.02 -31.10 12.98
N TYR A 1004 23.39 -31.12 14.15
CA TYR A 1004 23.44 -32.26 15.08
C TYR A 1004 22.32 -33.27 14.89
N VAL A 1005 21.40 -33.04 13.96
CA VAL A 1005 20.15 -33.80 13.81
C VAL A 1005 20.41 -35.31 13.72
N LYS A 1006 21.34 -35.76 12.87
CA LYS A 1006 21.64 -37.19 12.73
C LYS A 1006 22.09 -37.83 14.04
N ALA A 1007 22.99 -37.17 14.77
CA ALA A 1007 23.53 -37.67 16.03
C ALA A 1007 22.45 -37.72 17.12
N VAL A 1008 21.72 -36.62 17.30
CA VAL A 1008 20.69 -36.50 18.32
C VAL A 1008 19.50 -37.42 18.03
N MET A 1009 19.05 -37.52 16.77
CA MET A 1009 17.95 -38.41 16.39
C MET A 1009 18.29 -39.89 16.58
N SER A 1010 19.55 -40.28 16.43
CA SER A 1010 20.00 -41.66 16.71
C SER A 1010 19.82 -42.03 18.19
N VAL A 1011 20.08 -41.07 19.09
CA VAL A 1011 19.87 -41.22 20.54
C VAL A 1011 18.37 -41.20 20.90
N ILE A 1012 17.60 -40.28 20.30
CA ILE A 1012 16.14 -40.18 20.50
C ILE A 1012 15.42 -41.47 20.09
N LYS A 1013 15.76 -42.02 18.91
CA LYS A 1013 15.15 -43.27 18.39
C LYS A 1013 15.40 -44.48 19.28
N ARG A 1014 16.46 -44.45 20.11
CA ARG A 1014 16.79 -45.48 21.10
C ARG A 1014 16.19 -45.21 22.49
N LYS A 1015 15.51 -44.08 22.70
CA LYS A 1015 14.94 -43.64 23.99
C LYS A 1015 15.97 -43.52 25.12
N LEU A 1016 17.17 -43.06 24.78
CA LEU A 1016 18.28 -42.94 25.73
C LEU A 1016 18.35 -41.57 26.42
N MET A 1017 17.65 -40.56 25.89
CA MET A 1017 17.75 -39.16 26.30
C MET A 1017 16.51 -38.68 27.06
N ASN A 1018 16.74 -37.84 28.05
CA ASN A 1018 15.74 -37.20 28.90
C ASN A 1018 15.53 -35.73 28.55
N GLY A 1019 16.53 -35.06 28.00
CA GLY A 1019 16.45 -33.67 27.56
C GLY A 1019 17.73 -33.28 26.83
N SER A 1020 17.78 -32.07 26.27
CA SER A 1020 18.96 -31.61 25.54
C SER A 1020 18.93 -30.11 25.29
N ALA A 1021 20.09 -29.49 25.07
CA ALA A 1021 20.19 -28.08 24.71
C ALA A 1021 21.13 -27.87 23.53
N HIS A 1022 20.67 -27.10 22.54
CA HIS A 1022 21.52 -26.51 21.51
C HIS A 1022 22.20 -25.27 22.09
N ILE A 1023 23.52 -25.18 22.01
CA ILE A 1023 24.29 -24.12 22.64
C ILE A 1023 24.55 -23.02 21.61
N THR A 1024 23.86 -21.89 21.73
CA THR A 1024 23.97 -20.76 20.81
C THR A 1024 24.15 -19.43 21.56
N GLY A 1025 23.28 -18.43 21.31
CA GLY A 1025 23.26 -17.17 22.05
C GLY A 1025 22.79 -17.42 23.48
N GLY A 1026 23.40 -16.74 24.46
CA GLY A 1026 23.22 -17.07 25.89
C GLY A 1026 24.14 -18.20 26.38
N GLY A 1027 24.91 -18.82 25.47
CA GLY A 1027 25.96 -19.78 25.76
C GLY A 1027 25.48 -21.00 26.54
N LEU A 1028 26.40 -21.64 27.28
CA LEU A 1028 26.11 -22.84 28.04
C LEU A 1028 25.13 -22.58 29.20
N LEU A 1029 25.25 -21.41 29.86
CA LEU A 1029 24.50 -21.12 31.08
C LEU A 1029 23.00 -20.91 30.82
N GLU A 1030 22.63 -20.17 29.77
CA GLU A 1030 21.22 -19.89 29.49
C GLU A 1030 20.53 -21.03 28.75
N ASN A 1031 21.21 -21.64 27.76
CA ASN A 1031 20.59 -22.64 26.92
C ASN A 1031 20.34 -23.96 27.66
N LEU A 1032 21.30 -24.42 28.49
CA LEU A 1032 21.11 -25.63 29.28
C LEU A 1032 19.98 -25.48 30.31
N ASN A 1033 19.80 -24.28 30.87
CA ASN A 1033 18.74 -23.98 31.84
C ASN A 1033 17.34 -24.28 31.27
N ARG A 1034 17.12 -24.03 29.98
CA ARG A 1034 15.83 -24.29 29.31
C ARG A 1034 15.39 -25.77 29.35
N SER A 1035 16.32 -26.69 29.64
CA SER A 1035 16.06 -28.12 29.74
C SER A 1035 15.95 -28.65 31.17
N LEU A 1036 16.14 -27.80 32.18
CA LEU A 1036 16.11 -28.19 33.59
C LEU A 1036 14.72 -28.06 34.20
N THR A 1037 14.47 -28.81 35.26
CA THR A 1037 13.30 -28.62 36.13
C THR A 1037 13.64 -27.61 37.23
N LYS A 1038 12.60 -27.01 37.85
CA LYS A 1038 12.78 -25.99 38.91
C LYS A 1038 13.54 -26.49 40.14
N ASP A 1039 13.64 -27.80 40.32
CA ASP A 1039 14.22 -28.44 41.49
C ASP A 1039 15.59 -29.09 41.21
N THR A 1040 16.18 -28.84 40.02
CA THR A 1040 17.40 -29.50 39.58
C THR A 1040 18.42 -28.51 39.01
N ASP A 1041 19.63 -28.49 39.57
CA ASP A 1041 20.77 -27.75 39.03
C ASP A 1041 21.62 -28.62 38.12
N ALA A 1042 22.17 -28.05 37.06
CA ALA A 1042 23.24 -28.64 36.28
C ALA A 1042 24.59 -28.27 36.90
N VAL A 1043 25.40 -29.26 37.27
CA VAL A 1043 26.79 -29.05 37.72
C VAL A 1043 27.74 -29.57 36.65
N VAL A 1044 28.41 -28.65 35.96
CA VAL A 1044 29.42 -28.93 34.95
C VAL A 1044 30.79 -28.99 35.62
N THR A 1045 31.36 -30.18 35.69
CA THR A 1045 32.67 -30.46 36.31
C THR A 1045 33.77 -30.63 35.29
N TYR A 1046 33.43 -30.71 34.00
CA TYR A 1046 34.37 -30.82 32.89
C TYR A 1046 33.88 -30.01 31.68
N HIS A 1047 34.82 -29.30 31.04
CA HIS A 1047 34.65 -28.61 29.79
C HIS A 1047 35.85 -28.98 28.89
N PRO A 1048 35.66 -29.20 27.59
CA PRO A 1048 36.77 -29.49 26.69
C PRO A 1048 37.72 -28.28 26.58
N PRO A 1049 39.00 -28.47 26.24
CA PRO A 1049 39.90 -27.34 26.01
C PRO A 1049 39.34 -26.40 24.94
N LEU A 1050 39.48 -25.09 25.16
CA LEU A 1050 39.05 -24.09 24.17
C LEU A 1050 39.80 -24.29 22.85
N THR A 1051 39.08 -24.24 21.74
CA THR A 1051 39.71 -24.23 20.41
C THR A 1051 40.51 -22.92 20.24
N PRO A 1052 41.50 -22.88 19.33
CA PRO A 1052 42.31 -21.68 19.14
C PRO A 1052 41.50 -20.40 18.92
N THR A 1053 40.38 -20.48 18.19
CA THR A 1053 39.47 -19.35 17.96
C THR A 1053 38.87 -18.81 19.27
N PHE A 1054 38.37 -19.69 20.15
CA PHE A 1054 37.83 -19.25 21.45
C PHE A 1054 38.90 -18.76 22.41
N LYS A 1055 40.10 -19.37 22.39
CA LYS A 1055 41.26 -18.88 23.17
C LYS A 1055 41.65 -17.47 22.77
N TRP A 1056 41.73 -17.22 21.46
CA TRP A 1056 41.99 -15.89 20.95
C TRP A 1056 40.88 -14.91 21.34
N MET A 1057 39.60 -15.28 21.21
CA MET A 1057 38.50 -14.39 21.62
C MET A 1057 38.54 -14.07 23.11
N GLN A 1058 38.86 -15.03 23.97
CA GLN A 1058 39.02 -14.80 25.42
C GLN A 1058 40.14 -13.79 25.69
N GLN A 1059 41.30 -13.97 25.04
CA GLN A 1059 42.45 -13.07 25.18
C GLN A 1059 42.19 -11.67 24.62
N ALA A 1060 41.63 -11.58 23.41
CA ALA A 1060 41.35 -10.32 22.72
C ALA A 1060 40.24 -9.52 23.41
N SER A 1061 39.22 -10.20 23.96
CA SER A 1061 38.11 -9.55 24.65
C SER A 1061 38.44 -9.17 26.09
N GLY A 1062 39.28 -9.95 26.78
CA GLY A 1062 39.53 -9.82 28.21
C GLY A 1062 38.33 -10.25 29.06
N LEU A 1063 37.38 -11.00 28.50
CA LEU A 1063 36.25 -11.57 29.23
C LEU A 1063 36.71 -12.68 30.18
N ASP A 1064 36.08 -12.76 31.35
CA ASP A 1064 36.25 -13.88 32.25
C ASP A 1064 35.47 -15.13 31.78
N ASP A 1065 35.75 -16.28 32.40
CA ASP A 1065 35.12 -17.56 32.05
C ASP A 1065 33.58 -17.49 32.11
N GLY A 1066 33.04 -16.73 33.07
CA GLY A 1066 31.59 -16.59 33.25
C GLY A 1066 30.93 -15.86 32.09
N GLU A 1067 31.52 -14.76 31.63
CA GLU A 1067 31.01 -14.02 30.47
C GLU A 1067 31.26 -14.77 29.16
N MET A 1068 32.38 -15.50 29.02
CA MET A 1068 32.60 -16.40 27.88
C MET A 1068 31.49 -17.45 27.79
N LEU A 1069 31.15 -18.10 28.91
CA LEU A 1069 30.11 -19.14 29.00
C LEU A 1069 28.68 -18.63 28.79
N LYS A 1070 28.43 -17.32 28.92
CA LYS A 1070 27.15 -16.68 28.57
C LYS A 1070 27.10 -16.21 27.12
N THR A 1071 28.25 -15.91 26.53
CA THR A 1071 28.29 -15.23 25.23
C THR A 1071 28.40 -16.23 24.08
N PHE A 1072 29.23 -17.26 24.26
CA PHE A 1072 29.62 -18.18 23.20
C PHE A 1072 29.33 -19.64 23.55
N ASN A 1073 29.40 -20.49 22.54
CA ASN A 1073 29.32 -21.95 22.68
C ASN A 1073 30.64 -22.57 23.18
N ASN A 1074 31.76 -21.85 23.10
CA ASN A 1074 33.06 -22.22 23.67
C ASN A 1074 33.58 -23.62 23.28
N GLY A 1075 33.23 -24.12 22.09
CA GLY A 1075 33.64 -25.45 21.66
C GLY A 1075 32.60 -26.54 21.94
N VAL A 1076 31.54 -26.26 22.71
CA VAL A 1076 30.44 -27.19 22.98
C VAL A 1076 29.21 -26.73 22.22
N GLY A 1077 28.79 -27.47 21.20
CA GLY A 1077 27.65 -27.06 20.37
C GLY A 1077 26.31 -27.65 20.81
N PHE A 1078 26.31 -28.80 21.46
CA PHE A 1078 25.08 -29.47 21.90
C PHE A 1078 25.30 -30.22 23.22
N ILE A 1079 24.28 -30.29 24.07
CA ILE A 1079 24.31 -31.02 25.35
C ILE A 1079 23.11 -31.96 25.42
N LEU A 1080 23.34 -33.21 25.84
CA LEU A 1080 22.32 -34.20 26.12
C LEU A 1080 22.24 -34.43 27.64
N ILE A 1081 21.02 -34.63 28.13
CA ILE A 1081 20.71 -35.04 29.50
C ILE A 1081 20.26 -36.50 29.44
N VAL A 1082 21.00 -37.40 30.07
CA VAL A 1082 20.76 -38.84 30.02
C VAL A 1082 20.71 -39.46 31.41
N GLU A 1083 19.97 -40.55 31.60
CA GLU A 1083 20.10 -41.37 32.82
C GLU A 1083 21.50 -41.97 32.93
N GLU A 1084 22.04 -42.05 34.15
CA GLU A 1084 23.40 -42.56 34.42
C GLU A 1084 23.65 -43.95 33.80
N LYS A 1085 22.65 -44.85 33.87
CA LYS A 1085 22.71 -46.19 33.28
C LYS A 1085 22.80 -46.21 31.74
N ASN A 1086 22.40 -45.12 31.08
CA ASN A 1086 22.36 -45.00 29.62
C ASN A 1086 23.60 -44.31 29.04
N VAL A 1087 24.53 -43.83 29.88
CA VAL A 1087 25.67 -43.00 29.44
C VAL A 1087 26.56 -43.75 28.44
N GLU A 1088 27.03 -44.96 28.77
CA GLU A 1088 27.93 -45.73 27.90
C GLU A 1088 27.27 -46.03 26.54
N GLU A 1089 26.01 -46.42 26.57
CA GLU A 1089 25.24 -46.71 25.36
C GLU A 1089 24.98 -45.44 24.53
N CYS A 1090 24.69 -44.30 25.17
CA CYS A 1090 24.53 -43.02 24.49
C CYS A 1090 25.82 -42.60 23.77
N LEU A 1091 26.97 -42.72 24.44
CA LEU A 1091 28.27 -42.41 23.83
C LEU A 1091 28.58 -43.33 22.65
N ARG A 1092 28.26 -44.63 22.78
CA ARG A 1092 28.41 -45.60 21.68
C ARG A 1092 27.51 -45.24 20.49
N VAL A 1093 26.24 -44.93 20.73
CA VAL A 1093 25.27 -44.56 19.68
C VAL A 1093 25.67 -43.26 18.99
N LEU A 1094 26.12 -42.24 19.73
CA LEU A 1094 26.61 -40.99 19.14
C LEU A 1094 27.76 -41.25 18.16
N LYS A 1095 28.72 -42.10 18.55
CA LYS A 1095 29.89 -42.42 17.73
C LYS A 1095 29.56 -43.29 16.52
N GLU A 1096 28.88 -44.42 16.75
CA GLU A 1096 28.67 -45.45 15.73
C GLU A 1096 27.52 -45.13 14.77
N GLU A 1097 26.43 -44.53 15.26
CA GLU A 1097 25.24 -44.23 14.45
C GLU A 1097 25.17 -42.73 14.10
N GLY A 1098 25.52 -41.87 15.06
CA GLY A 1098 25.49 -40.41 14.91
C GLY A 1098 26.67 -39.83 14.13
N GLY A 1099 27.84 -40.47 14.21
CA GLY A 1099 29.09 -39.96 13.65
C GLY A 1099 29.75 -38.85 14.48
N GLU A 1100 29.39 -38.70 15.75
CA GLU A 1100 29.89 -37.65 16.64
C GLU A 1100 30.47 -38.25 17.93
N GLU A 1101 31.55 -37.67 18.44
CA GLU A 1101 32.10 -38.04 19.75
C GLU A 1101 31.41 -37.22 20.85
N GLY A 1102 31.00 -37.91 21.91
CA GLY A 1102 30.44 -37.28 23.11
C GLY A 1102 31.41 -37.35 24.30
N PHE A 1103 31.30 -36.40 25.22
CA PHE A 1103 32.08 -36.41 26.46
C PHE A 1103 31.21 -36.05 27.66
N VAL A 1104 31.48 -36.69 28.80
CA VAL A 1104 30.75 -36.43 30.05
C VAL A 1104 31.22 -35.11 30.64
N MET A 1105 30.29 -34.15 30.76
CA MET A 1105 30.58 -32.80 31.26
C MET A 1105 30.26 -32.64 32.75
N GLY A 1106 29.35 -33.45 33.28
CA GLY A 1106 28.86 -33.27 34.63
C GLY A 1106 27.55 -33.98 34.87
N LYS A 1107 26.79 -33.53 35.86
CA LYS A 1107 25.53 -34.17 36.27
C LYS A 1107 24.52 -33.20 36.84
N LEU A 1108 23.28 -33.65 36.87
CA LEU A 1108 22.18 -32.98 37.52
C LEU A 1108 22.11 -33.33 39.01
N VAL A 1109 21.97 -32.30 39.83
CA VAL A 1109 21.84 -32.41 41.28
C VAL A 1109 20.60 -31.65 41.74
N GLU A 1110 20.18 -31.90 42.97
CA GLU A 1110 19.07 -31.16 43.58
C GLU A 1110 19.42 -29.67 43.72
N GLY A 1111 18.49 -28.79 43.34
CA GLY A 1111 18.81 -27.39 43.07
C GLY A 1111 17.60 -26.49 42.82
N LYS A 1112 17.83 -25.35 42.16
CA LYS A 1112 16.84 -24.29 41.86
C LYS A 1112 16.66 -24.04 40.36
N GLY A 1113 17.17 -24.92 39.49
CA GLY A 1113 17.16 -24.70 38.04
C GLY A 1113 18.32 -23.83 37.57
N GLU A 1114 19.49 -23.93 38.22
CA GLU A 1114 20.68 -23.14 37.88
C GLU A 1114 21.74 -24.00 37.19
N VAL A 1115 22.56 -23.37 36.35
CA VAL A 1115 23.74 -24.00 35.74
C VAL A 1115 24.98 -23.51 36.47
N ARG A 1116 25.70 -24.43 37.11
CA ARG A 1116 26.94 -24.18 37.85
C ARG A 1116 28.11 -24.82 37.14
N VAL A 1117 29.15 -24.04 36.85
CA VAL A 1117 30.37 -24.52 36.21
C VAL A 1117 31.50 -24.49 37.25
N GLU A 1118 32.03 -25.67 37.57
CA GLU A 1118 33.07 -25.88 38.59
C GLU A 1118 34.46 -26.17 37.98
N CYS A 1119 34.55 -26.26 36.65
CA CYS A 1119 35.80 -26.32 35.90
C CYS A 1119 36.17 -24.95 35.30
N LYS A 1120 37.46 -24.78 34.96
CA LYS A 1120 37.95 -23.61 34.22
C LYS A 1120 37.83 -23.81 32.72
N LEU A 1121 37.78 -22.71 31.98
CA LEU A 1121 37.97 -22.72 30.53
C LEU A 1121 39.47 -22.65 30.23
N ASP A 1122 40.07 -23.79 29.88
CA ASP A 1122 41.53 -23.93 29.66
C ASP A 1122 41.95 -24.04 28.18
#